data_AF-A0A6A7C467-F1
#
_entry.id   AF-A0A6A7C467-F1
#
_cell.length_a   1.000
_cell.length_b   1.000
_cell.length_c   1.000
_cell.angle_alpha   90.00
_cell.angle_beta   90.00
_cell.angle_gamma   90.00
#
_symmetry.space_group_name_H-M   'P 1'
#
loop_
_entity.id
_entity.type
_entity.pdbx_description
1 polymer ?
#
loop_
_entity_poly.entity_id
_entity_poly.type
_entity_poly.pdbx_seq_one_letter_code
_entity_poly.pdbx_strand_id
1 'polypeptide(L)'
;MLGVEEDDGMPQDAGESKEFTPSGDHQIKGHVEEPKSLRTQDDSQSLKDGRKPNKSRDHLIMGTNSSSIVSKRSVEKFYYAGEPEYLRYFVSTFKRRSPLINRGYWLRMMAIEQTIGRFLAEPSPKQKVLVNLGCGYDTLPWLCLGRRPELCGQATFVDVDYPALMQKKLAIIEKTEPLRCLLPNFSRTANPNGLLAHSDPYVAIGCDLYDLDLLDSILHEHLHIREGNATVMFVAEVSLAYMEKEASQQIIEWAANLPDSRFCLLEQHLPDGADHPFARTMLAHFEKLGTPLKAIGTMEEMRRRFIDAGWPERGVQIQSLWKLWSDPAYLTPEQRRSLDDVEPFDEWEEFALFGSHYFHLVAELTPPPRPPKDLKEQTSHLSLASHPSSSTPSKPAEQPLQAPMLPGKAVFRRYAAVVPATSEISEGEAVGLLGGLGTQERLTDCDTYARTEDLLPIQGPPMRTGLVCHTITRLGGTSNCIMAGGRTSPDKASAECWLRQDGLWRKVQSLPEGRYRHCAAPLRLPTDPRPAHTVLLFGGKTSNGHVLDEWLLWLGEEGWRHIPVVGDAPPARFGAAMITNAREGVSGVLIGGMTSSGRVLNDFWHWSLEPDLTLYCRNVTARALAVLRNNAGILGRFGAQLVRTNRGILMIGGICDGRMLTSQDEVLNMKTLRIHPMIGPRPLFIGTAITDVDGGLIVLGGGATCFSFGSHWNKPAILTDDPEASLRCGWQLLTTQAPATAAESPIHHPVVNGSGPRLPEPSQLPRRSLEAGIDFERICEDAKPVVFCDGDIGRCTRLWDVAYLKRMIGADRKVVVHSSSGERMDFAKKNFEYRTMEFGAFLDRCERGERLYLRSISQELPSEQPTNLADDYPEIAADFELPGELISVVESLHSSPLRISGPVRMWLHYDVMANVLCQVRGRKRVRLYPPADVNLLGFAPGASSSLIDVFEVGEGGRLRAALANTHPFEVDLHPGEILFIPPMWMHTVAPTDGISVAVNIFFRNLGPEFYAAGKDVYGNRDLAAYERGRRDVAKMTKWFEALPPDIARFYLERLGQELIAKGRTLASSSLHSLYAELS
;
A
#
# COMPACT_ATOMS: atom_id res chain seq x y z
N MET A 1 21.03 64.67 -7.62
CA MET A 1 20.79 64.79 -9.07
C MET A 1 19.50 64.02 -9.31
N LEU A 2 18.36 64.70 -9.39
CA LEU A 2 17.74 65.25 -10.63
C LEU A 2 17.19 64.10 -11.52
N GLY A 3 15.89 63.93 -11.77
CA GLY A 3 14.66 64.62 -11.31
C GLY A 3 13.43 63.65 -11.38
N VAL A 4 12.31 63.84 -10.64
CA VAL A 4 11.23 64.87 -10.79
C VAL A 4 10.42 64.59 -12.07
N GLU A 5 9.18 64.04 -12.03
CA GLU A 5 7.85 64.65 -11.67
C GLU A 5 7.28 65.55 -12.82
N GLU A 6 5.97 65.79 -12.99
CA GLU A 6 4.82 65.59 -12.08
C GLU A 6 3.81 64.48 -12.52
N ASP A 7 2.53 64.61 -12.96
CA ASP A 7 1.57 65.69 -13.32
C ASP A 7 0.10 65.12 -13.27
N ASP A 8 -0.94 65.93 -13.50
CA ASP A 8 -2.35 65.75 -13.01
C ASP A 8 -3.44 65.27 -14.04
N GLY A 9 -4.68 64.95 -13.59
CA GLY A 9 -5.83 64.72 -14.50
C GLY A 9 -7.15 64.09 -13.96
N MET A 10 -8.14 64.92 -13.61
CA MET A 10 -9.55 64.59 -13.21
C MET A 10 -10.56 65.41 -14.08
N PRO A 11 -11.92 65.50 -13.88
CA PRO A 11 -12.93 64.75 -13.07
C PRO A 11 -14.32 64.48 -13.77
N GLN A 12 -15.33 64.01 -13.00
CA GLN A 12 -16.81 64.28 -13.09
C GLN A 12 -17.62 63.76 -14.32
N ASP A 13 -18.95 63.47 -14.29
CA ASP A 13 -20.16 63.87 -13.52
C ASP A 13 -21.22 62.70 -13.49
N ALA A 14 -22.51 62.82 -13.11
CA ALA A 14 -23.18 63.28 -11.85
C ALA A 14 -24.74 63.13 -11.95
N GLY A 15 -25.45 62.92 -10.83
CA GLY A 15 -26.95 62.94 -10.70
C GLY A 15 -27.70 61.66 -11.11
N GLU A 16 -28.95 61.36 -10.70
CA GLU A 16 -29.88 61.87 -9.67
C GLU A 16 -30.73 60.67 -9.16
N SER A 17 -30.87 60.39 -7.86
CA SER A 17 -31.82 60.91 -6.83
C SER A 17 -33.21 60.22 -6.72
N LYS A 18 -33.55 59.80 -5.49
CA LYS A 18 -34.90 59.80 -4.83
C LYS A 18 -36.01 58.81 -5.27
N GLU A 19 -36.90 58.28 -4.41
CA GLU A 19 -37.00 58.20 -2.92
C GLU A 19 -38.10 57.19 -2.45
N PHE A 20 -38.30 57.06 -1.12
CA PHE A 20 -39.40 56.41 -0.36
C PHE A 20 -39.36 54.90 -0.02
N THR A 21 -39.93 54.59 1.17
CA THR A 21 -39.94 53.32 1.92
C THR A 21 -41.36 53.03 2.47
N PRO A 22 -41.66 51.84 3.07
CA PRO A 22 -41.52 51.73 4.53
C PRO A 22 -41.29 50.30 5.13
N SER A 23 -40.82 50.26 6.40
CA SER A 23 -41.07 49.28 7.51
C SER A 23 -41.18 47.76 7.29
N GLY A 24 -40.45 46.96 8.09
CA GLY A 24 -40.72 45.52 8.33
C GLY A 24 -39.70 44.85 9.28
N ASP A 25 -40.17 44.00 10.22
CA ASP A 25 -39.43 43.57 11.41
C ASP A 25 -38.51 42.33 11.31
N HIS A 26 -37.52 42.29 12.23
CA HIS A 26 -36.95 41.11 12.92
C HIS A 26 -36.47 39.86 12.12
N GLN A 27 -35.16 39.55 12.15
CA GLN A 27 -34.61 38.59 13.13
C GLN A 27 -33.06 38.48 13.17
N ILE A 28 -32.57 38.00 14.32
CA ILE A 28 -31.19 38.00 14.80
C ILE A 28 -30.31 36.89 14.18
N LYS A 29 -29.07 37.22 13.80
CA LYS A 29 -27.89 36.34 13.99
C LYS A 29 -26.69 37.17 14.43
N GLY A 30 -26.10 36.86 15.59
CA GLY A 30 -24.92 37.53 16.11
C GLY A 30 -23.62 36.80 15.78
N HIS A 31 -22.55 37.55 15.53
CA HIS A 31 -21.17 37.06 15.70
C HIS A 31 -20.78 37.10 17.18
N VAL A 32 -19.81 36.26 17.56
CA VAL A 32 -19.09 36.36 18.83
C VAL A 32 -17.60 36.21 18.50
N GLU A 33 -16.81 37.25 18.79
CA GLU A 33 -15.36 37.25 18.64
C GLU A 33 -14.67 36.75 19.92
N GLU A 34 -13.39 36.35 19.81
CA GLU A 34 -12.58 35.90 20.94
C GLU A 34 -12.08 37.09 21.81
N PRO A 35 -12.24 37.03 23.15
CA PRO A 35 -11.74 38.09 24.03
C PRO A 35 -10.24 37.94 24.34
N LYS A 36 -9.48 39.02 24.15
CA LYS A 36 -8.06 39.12 24.53
C LYS A 36 -7.91 39.19 26.06
N SER A 37 -6.99 38.41 26.62
CA SER A 37 -6.72 38.41 28.07
C SER A 37 -5.87 39.61 28.52
N LEU A 38 -6.34 40.37 29.52
CA LEU A 38 -5.51 41.37 30.20
C LEU A 38 -4.49 40.72 31.14
N ARG A 39 -3.40 41.46 31.41
CA ARG A 39 -2.47 41.18 32.52
C ARG A 39 -2.75 42.14 33.67
N THR A 40 -2.60 41.66 34.89
CA THR A 40 -2.44 42.49 36.09
C THR A 40 -1.27 41.96 36.94
N GLN A 41 -0.44 42.89 37.39
CA GLN A 41 0.36 42.80 38.61
C GLN A 41 -0.48 43.48 39.72
N ASP A 42 -0.33 43.23 41.02
CA ASP A 42 0.74 42.59 41.79
C ASP A 42 0.12 41.79 42.95
N ASP A 43 0.88 40.87 43.56
CA ASP A 43 1.03 40.82 45.02
C ASP A 43 2.15 39.84 45.41
N SER A 44 2.86 40.12 46.51
CA SER A 44 4.08 39.37 46.86
C SER A 44 4.13 38.94 48.34
N GLN A 45 4.91 37.89 48.60
CA GLN A 45 5.26 37.34 49.92
C GLN A 45 4.16 36.60 50.71
N SER A 46 4.11 35.27 50.55
CA SER A 46 4.35 34.41 51.72
C SER A 46 4.80 33.00 51.33
N LEU A 47 5.88 32.56 52.02
CA LEU A 47 6.34 31.19 52.28
C LEU A 47 6.60 30.22 51.10
N LYS A 48 7.47 29.24 51.38
CA LYS A 48 8.02 28.29 50.40
C LYS A 48 7.28 26.95 50.51
N ASP A 49 6.77 26.43 49.39
CA ASP A 49 6.85 25.00 49.11
C ASP A 49 6.90 24.71 47.59
N GLY A 50 7.41 23.54 47.23
CA GLY A 50 8.29 23.37 46.06
C GLY A 50 7.77 22.55 44.88
N ARG A 51 6.46 22.52 44.57
CA ARG A 51 5.93 22.05 43.26
C ARG A 51 4.47 22.49 43.05
N LYS A 52 4.17 23.21 41.95
CA LYS A 52 2.80 23.39 41.43
C LYS A 52 2.57 22.41 40.27
N PRO A 53 1.41 21.72 40.19
CA PRO A 53 1.12 20.80 39.09
C PRO A 53 0.98 21.55 37.77
N ASN A 54 1.74 21.14 36.75
CA ASN A 54 1.81 21.84 35.47
C ASN A 54 0.75 21.29 34.49
N LYS A 55 -0.52 21.62 34.76
CA LYS A 55 -1.73 21.10 34.09
C LYS A 55 -1.62 20.98 32.56
N SER A 56 -0.90 21.89 31.90
CA SER A 56 -0.64 21.85 30.45
C SER A 56 0.04 20.55 30.00
N ARG A 57 1.10 20.12 30.71
CA ARG A 57 1.84 18.87 30.45
C ARG A 57 0.95 17.65 30.66
N ASP A 58 0.18 17.65 31.73
CA ASP A 58 -0.60 16.49 32.15
C ASP A 58 -1.80 16.27 31.19
N HIS A 59 -2.33 17.34 30.60
CA HIS A 59 -3.26 17.27 29.46
C HIS A 59 -2.65 16.68 28.18
N LEU A 60 -1.36 16.93 27.90
CA LEU A 60 -0.67 16.30 26.75
C LEU A 60 -0.45 14.80 26.98
N ILE A 61 -0.07 14.39 28.20
CA ILE A 61 0.08 12.98 28.58
C ILE A 61 -1.26 12.24 28.43
N MET A 62 -2.36 12.79 28.95
CA MET A 62 -3.73 12.27 28.72
C MET A 62 -4.11 12.20 27.23
N GLY A 63 -3.47 12.99 26.35
CA GLY A 63 -3.65 12.94 24.90
C GLY A 63 -3.09 11.66 24.26
N THR A 64 -1.98 11.11 24.78
CA THR A 64 -1.29 9.94 24.21
C THR A 64 -2.19 8.69 24.14
N ASN A 65 -3.05 8.51 25.16
CA ASN A 65 -4.11 7.51 25.24
C ASN A 65 -4.93 7.42 23.93
N SER A 66 -5.30 8.57 23.36
CA SER A 66 -6.10 8.64 22.12
C SER A 66 -5.37 8.04 20.90
N SER A 67 -4.04 8.04 20.88
CA SER A 67 -3.25 7.44 19.79
C SER A 67 -3.12 5.92 19.95
N SER A 68 -2.90 5.46 21.19
CA SER A 68 -2.82 4.04 21.55
C SER A 68 -4.15 3.32 21.30
N ILE A 69 -5.24 3.85 21.85
CA ILE A 69 -6.57 3.22 21.82
C ILE A 69 -7.16 3.17 20.40
N VAL A 70 -6.91 4.17 19.55
CA VAL A 70 -7.27 4.10 18.11
C VAL A 70 -6.50 2.98 17.40
N SER A 71 -5.27 2.68 17.83
CA SER A 71 -4.44 1.62 17.24
C SER A 71 -4.85 0.24 17.75
N LYS A 72 -5.10 0.06 19.07
CA LYS A 72 -5.74 -1.14 19.62
C LYS A 72 -7.11 -1.41 18.96
N ARG A 73 -7.92 -0.37 18.72
CA ARG A 73 -9.22 -0.49 18.02
C ARG A 73 -9.09 -0.90 16.55
N SER A 74 -7.98 -0.57 15.89
CA SER A 74 -7.69 -1.07 14.53
C SER A 74 -7.40 -2.58 14.56
N VAL A 75 -6.63 -3.06 15.55
CA VAL A 75 -6.41 -4.50 15.79
C VAL A 75 -7.70 -5.22 16.12
N GLU A 76 -8.48 -4.73 17.10
CA GLU A 76 -9.76 -5.32 17.53
C GLU A 76 -10.70 -5.62 16.36
N LYS A 77 -10.81 -4.70 15.39
CA LYS A 77 -11.72 -4.87 14.25
C LYS A 77 -11.26 -5.91 13.21
N PHE A 78 -9.95 -6.12 13.04
CA PHE A 78 -9.40 -6.95 11.96
C PHE A 78 -8.83 -8.29 12.45
N TYR A 79 -8.17 -8.31 13.60
CA TYR A 79 -7.46 -9.48 14.13
C TYR A 79 -8.31 -10.33 15.09
N TYR A 80 -9.42 -9.77 15.61
CA TYR A 80 -10.38 -10.44 16.50
C TYR A 80 -11.79 -10.43 15.87
N ALA A 81 -11.85 -10.69 14.56
CA ALA A 81 -13.10 -10.66 13.80
C ALA A 81 -14.09 -11.73 14.31
N GLY A 82 -15.31 -11.30 14.64
CA GLY A 82 -16.36 -12.15 15.23
C GLY A 82 -16.40 -12.13 16.76
N GLU A 83 -15.42 -11.53 17.43
CA GLU A 83 -15.38 -11.41 18.89
C GLU A 83 -16.01 -10.09 19.41
N PRO A 84 -16.32 -9.98 20.72
CA PRO A 84 -16.88 -8.77 21.30
C PRO A 84 -15.98 -7.53 21.17
N GLU A 85 -16.49 -6.48 20.50
CA GLU A 85 -15.81 -5.20 20.35
C GLU A 85 -16.09 -4.26 21.55
N TYR A 86 -15.06 -3.94 22.34
CA TYR A 86 -15.17 -3.05 23.51
C TYR A 86 -14.53 -1.68 23.27
N LEU A 87 -13.37 -1.62 22.61
CA LEU A 87 -12.66 -0.37 22.32
C LEU A 87 -13.48 0.55 21.40
N ARG A 88 -14.46 0.00 20.67
CA ARG A 88 -15.37 0.76 19.80
C ARG A 88 -16.15 1.85 20.53
N TYR A 89 -16.44 1.69 21.82
CA TYR A 89 -17.18 2.69 22.60
C TYR A 89 -16.31 3.87 23.05
N PHE A 90 -14.99 3.69 23.04
CA PHE A 90 -13.99 4.69 23.42
C PHE A 90 -13.37 5.43 22.21
N VAL A 91 -13.72 5.02 20.98
CA VAL A 91 -13.21 5.61 19.73
C VAL A 91 -14.37 6.14 18.88
N SER A 92 -14.59 7.45 18.89
CA SER A 92 -15.70 8.13 18.19
C SER A 92 -15.65 8.06 16.66
N THR A 93 -14.49 7.75 16.06
CA THR A 93 -14.37 7.55 14.61
C THR A 93 -13.30 6.50 14.34
N PHE A 94 -13.71 5.39 13.72
CA PHE A 94 -12.80 4.32 13.35
C PHE A 94 -11.72 4.80 12.37
N LYS A 95 -10.46 4.46 12.62
CA LYS A 95 -9.31 4.72 11.74
C LYS A 95 -8.45 3.47 11.65
N ARG A 96 -8.40 2.83 10.47
CA ARG A 96 -7.46 1.73 10.18
C ARG A 96 -6.02 2.26 10.31
N ARG A 97 -5.13 1.45 10.88
CA ARG A 97 -3.67 1.64 10.82
C ARG A 97 -3.05 0.75 9.74
N SER A 98 -1.78 1.00 9.38
CA SER A 98 -1.05 0.14 8.44
C SER A 98 -0.77 -1.26 9.02
N PRO A 99 -0.51 -2.26 8.17
CA PRO A 99 -0.16 -3.62 8.60
C PRO A 99 0.96 -3.67 9.65
N LEU A 100 2.05 -2.91 9.45
CA LEU A 100 3.12 -2.73 10.45
C LEU A 100 2.59 -2.35 11.85
N ILE A 101 1.73 -1.33 11.92
CA ILE A 101 1.20 -0.83 13.20
C ILE A 101 0.22 -1.84 13.80
N ASN A 102 -0.67 -2.44 13.00
CA ASN A 102 -1.63 -3.43 13.49
C ASN A 102 -0.90 -4.65 14.05
N ARG A 103 0.06 -5.23 13.31
CA ARG A 103 0.84 -6.40 13.77
C ARG A 103 1.68 -6.10 15.00
N GLY A 104 2.21 -4.87 15.13
CA GLY A 104 2.90 -4.38 16.33
C GLY A 104 1.98 -4.20 17.55
N TYR A 105 0.80 -3.60 17.37
CA TYR A 105 -0.19 -3.46 18.45
C TYR A 105 -0.83 -4.80 18.84
N TRP A 106 -1.03 -5.71 17.88
CA TRP A 106 -1.46 -7.09 18.14
C TRP A 106 -0.44 -7.79 19.04
N LEU A 107 0.85 -7.77 18.70
CA LEU A 107 1.90 -8.39 19.51
C LEU A 107 1.99 -7.76 20.91
N ARG A 108 1.81 -6.44 21.02
CA ARG A 108 1.73 -5.71 22.31
C ARG A 108 0.52 -6.12 23.15
N MET A 109 -0.67 -6.21 22.56
CA MET A 109 -1.90 -6.65 23.26
C MET A 109 -1.80 -8.12 23.68
N MET A 110 -1.40 -9.00 22.77
CA MET A 110 -1.17 -10.43 23.01
C MET A 110 -0.19 -10.63 24.18
N ALA A 111 0.88 -9.81 24.27
CA ALA A 111 1.86 -9.94 25.34
C ALA A 111 1.25 -9.75 26.73
N ILE A 112 0.42 -8.71 26.88
CA ILE A 112 -0.34 -8.41 28.10
C ILE A 112 -1.42 -9.48 28.36
N GLU A 113 -2.20 -9.85 27.34
CA GLU A 113 -3.28 -10.85 27.44
C GLU A 113 -2.78 -12.25 27.83
N GLN A 114 -1.58 -12.66 27.41
CA GLN A 114 -0.98 -13.92 27.84
C GLN A 114 -0.49 -13.87 29.29
N THR A 115 0.20 -12.81 29.70
CA THR A 115 0.71 -12.66 31.08
C THR A 115 -0.44 -12.62 32.09
N ILE A 116 -1.49 -11.87 31.77
CA ILE A 116 -2.71 -11.80 32.58
C ILE A 116 -3.47 -13.13 32.54
N GLY A 117 -3.54 -13.81 31.39
CA GLY A 117 -4.13 -15.14 31.29
C GLY A 117 -3.47 -16.18 32.20
N ARG A 118 -2.13 -16.15 32.31
CA ARG A 118 -1.38 -17.02 33.23
C ARG A 118 -1.69 -16.70 34.70
N PHE A 119 -1.71 -15.42 35.06
CA PHE A 119 -2.08 -14.96 36.40
C PHE A 119 -3.51 -15.35 36.79
N LEU A 120 -4.49 -15.13 35.91
CA LEU A 120 -5.89 -15.49 36.16
C LEU A 120 -6.09 -17.02 36.21
N ALA A 121 -5.28 -17.81 35.50
CA ALA A 121 -5.28 -19.28 35.59
C ALA A 121 -4.52 -19.87 36.79
N GLU A 122 -3.68 -19.11 37.51
CA GLU A 122 -2.86 -19.61 38.62
C GLU A 122 -3.71 -20.15 39.80
N PRO A 123 -3.61 -21.42 40.21
CA PRO A 123 -4.42 -21.94 41.32
C PRO A 123 -4.03 -21.29 42.66
N SER A 124 -4.95 -20.54 43.27
CA SER A 124 -4.76 -19.85 44.55
C SER A 124 -6.07 -19.78 45.33
N PRO A 125 -6.05 -19.87 46.68
CA PRO A 125 -7.22 -19.59 47.53
C PRO A 125 -7.40 -18.09 47.83
N LYS A 126 -6.50 -17.23 47.33
CA LYS A 126 -6.49 -15.78 47.54
C LYS A 126 -7.31 -15.04 46.50
N GLN A 127 -7.86 -13.88 46.88
CA GLN A 127 -8.45 -12.94 45.91
C GLN A 127 -7.37 -12.43 44.95
N LYS A 128 -7.65 -12.39 43.65
CA LYS A 128 -6.72 -11.88 42.64
C LYS A 128 -7.03 -10.44 42.32
N VAL A 129 -6.13 -9.51 42.61
CA VAL A 129 -6.31 -8.09 42.31
C VAL A 129 -5.42 -7.71 41.13
N LEU A 130 -6.01 -7.26 40.03
CA LEU A 130 -5.27 -6.80 38.85
C LEU A 130 -5.35 -5.28 38.77
N VAL A 131 -4.23 -4.59 38.96
CA VAL A 131 -4.15 -3.12 39.00
C VAL A 131 -3.50 -2.58 37.74
N ASN A 132 -4.27 -1.89 36.90
CA ASN A 132 -3.86 -1.31 35.63
C ASN A 132 -3.45 0.15 35.84
N LEU A 133 -2.14 0.41 35.87
CA LEU A 133 -1.52 1.69 36.21
C LEU A 133 -1.34 2.56 34.97
N GLY A 134 -2.11 3.65 34.87
CA GLY A 134 -2.19 4.48 33.66
C GLY A 134 -3.08 3.83 32.60
N CYS A 135 -4.24 3.33 33.03
CA CYS A 135 -5.13 2.48 32.23
C CYS A 135 -5.77 3.16 31.01
N GLY A 136 -5.70 4.49 30.87
CA GLY A 136 -6.31 5.24 29.77
C GLY A 136 -7.77 4.86 29.49
N TYR A 137 -8.08 4.53 28.24
CA TYR A 137 -9.34 3.87 27.86
C TYR A 137 -9.16 2.39 27.50
N ASP A 138 -8.22 1.70 28.14
CA ASP A 138 -8.06 0.26 27.95
C ASP A 138 -9.31 -0.50 28.39
N THR A 139 -9.64 -1.56 27.66
CA THR A 139 -10.81 -2.41 27.88
C THR A 139 -10.45 -3.79 28.44
N LEU A 140 -9.21 -3.98 28.88
CA LEU A 140 -8.70 -5.18 29.52
C LEU A 140 -9.69 -5.87 30.50
N PRO A 141 -10.38 -5.17 31.44
CA PRO A 141 -11.37 -5.81 32.30
C PRO A 141 -12.49 -6.51 31.52
N TRP A 142 -13.07 -5.84 30.51
CA TRP A 142 -14.12 -6.39 29.66
C TRP A 142 -13.61 -7.45 28.69
N LEU A 143 -12.35 -7.37 28.24
CA LEU A 143 -11.72 -8.45 27.47
C LEU A 143 -11.57 -9.72 28.31
N CYS A 144 -11.16 -9.62 29.57
CA CYS A 144 -11.10 -10.76 30.48
C CYS A 144 -12.50 -11.32 30.78
N LEU A 145 -13.42 -10.48 31.26
CA LEU A 145 -14.77 -10.88 31.65
C LEU A 145 -15.63 -11.39 30.48
N GLY A 146 -15.40 -10.86 29.27
CA GLY A 146 -16.14 -11.21 28.06
C GLY A 146 -15.59 -12.40 27.29
N ARG A 147 -14.26 -12.57 27.22
CA ARG A 147 -13.61 -13.69 26.49
C ARG A 147 -13.36 -14.91 27.35
N ARG A 148 -13.03 -14.72 28.64
CA ARG A 148 -12.65 -15.79 29.58
C ARG A 148 -13.23 -15.61 30.99
N PRO A 149 -14.57 -15.53 31.13
CA PRO A 149 -15.23 -15.42 32.43
C PRO A 149 -14.87 -16.57 33.39
N GLU A 150 -14.53 -17.75 32.88
CA GLU A 150 -14.13 -18.93 33.67
C GLU A 150 -12.84 -18.73 34.48
N LEU A 151 -11.97 -17.77 34.07
CA LEU A 151 -10.75 -17.41 34.80
C LEU A 151 -10.96 -16.21 35.76
N CYS A 152 -12.14 -15.59 35.76
CA CYS A 152 -12.40 -14.33 36.46
C CYS A 152 -13.13 -14.47 37.81
N GLY A 153 -13.60 -15.67 38.18
CA GLY A 153 -14.50 -15.87 39.34
C GLY A 153 -13.94 -15.58 40.75
N GLN A 154 -12.67 -15.18 40.87
CA GLN A 154 -12.04 -14.69 42.11
C GLN A 154 -11.15 -13.46 41.83
N ALA A 155 -11.33 -12.81 40.67
CA ALA A 155 -10.57 -11.65 40.25
C ALA A 155 -11.28 -10.34 40.60
N THR A 156 -10.52 -9.27 40.76
CA THR A 156 -11.01 -7.90 40.83
C THR A 156 -10.10 -7.02 40.00
N PHE A 157 -10.67 -6.32 39.03
CA PHE A 157 -9.94 -5.46 38.08
C PHE A 157 -9.98 -4.01 38.57
N VAL A 158 -8.83 -3.39 38.73
CA VAL A 158 -8.68 -2.01 39.22
C VAL A 158 -8.06 -1.16 38.12
N ASP A 159 -8.82 -0.23 37.57
CA ASP A 159 -8.31 0.75 36.61
C ASP A 159 -7.89 2.03 37.34
N VAL A 160 -6.63 2.46 37.13
CA VAL A 160 -6.04 3.66 37.74
C VAL A 160 -5.56 4.62 36.65
N ASP A 161 -6.02 5.87 36.66
CA ASP A 161 -5.52 6.95 35.81
C ASP A 161 -5.90 8.32 36.42
N TYR A 162 -5.45 9.41 35.81
CA TYR A 162 -5.79 10.79 36.19
C TYR A 162 -7.30 10.96 36.39
N PRO A 163 -7.76 11.66 37.45
CA PRO A 163 -9.19 11.83 37.74
C PRO A 163 -10.00 12.32 36.54
N ALA A 164 -9.45 13.28 35.78
CA ALA A 164 -10.11 13.87 34.61
C ALA A 164 -10.18 12.94 33.38
N LEU A 165 -9.42 11.84 33.34
CA LEU A 165 -9.54 10.79 32.33
C LEU A 165 -10.46 9.67 32.81
N MET A 166 -10.33 9.25 34.07
CA MET A 166 -11.22 8.24 34.67
C MET A 166 -12.68 8.67 34.73
N GLN A 167 -12.97 9.94 35.05
CA GLN A 167 -14.35 10.46 34.98
C GLN A 167 -14.95 10.36 33.56
N LYS A 168 -14.14 10.50 32.50
CA LYS A 168 -14.57 10.30 31.10
C LYS A 168 -14.75 8.83 30.76
N LYS A 169 -13.85 7.95 31.23
CA LYS A 169 -13.97 6.48 31.09
C LYS A 169 -15.27 5.99 31.71
N LEU A 170 -15.55 6.41 32.95
CA LEU A 170 -16.78 6.10 33.69
C LEU A 170 -18.04 6.64 32.98
N ALA A 171 -18.02 7.87 32.45
CA ALA A 171 -19.13 8.42 31.66
C ALA A 171 -19.35 7.72 30.30
N ILE A 172 -18.41 6.89 29.83
CA ILE A 172 -18.59 6.01 28.68
C ILE A 172 -19.17 4.66 29.12
N ILE A 173 -18.64 4.06 30.18
CA ILE A 173 -19.16 2.81 30.77
C ILE A 173 -20.63 2.98 31.18
N GLU A 174 -20.94 4.06 31.89
CA GLU A 174 -22.26 4.33 32.47
C GLU A 174 -23.39 4.48 31.44
N LYS A 175 -23.07 4.90 30.20
CA LYS A 175 -24.03 5.07 29.10
C LYS A 175 -24.04 3.90 28.09
N THR A 176 -23.22 2.88 28.30
CA THR A 176 -22.99 1.82 27.30
C THR A 176 -23.35 0.46 27.89
N GLU A 177 -24.56 0.00 27.57
CA GLU A 177 -25.12 -1.22 28.18
C GLU A 177 -24.22 -2.47 28.01
N PRO A 178 -23.58 -2.76 26.85
CA PRO A 178 -22.66 -3.89 26.73
C PRO A 178 -21.38 -3.81 27.59
N LEU A 179 -21.06 -2.64 28.17
CA LEU A 179 -20.01 -2.49 29.20
C LEU A 179 -20.57 -2.61 30.62
N ARG A 180 -21.86 -2.29 30.83
CA ARG A 180 -22.57 -2.43 32.11
C ARG A 180 -22.99 -3.88 32.41
N CYS A 181 -23.41 -4.66 31.41
CA CYS A 181 -23.88 -6.03 31.62
C CYS A 181 -22.82 -6.95 32.26
N LEU A 182 -21.53 -6.62 32.12
CA LEU A 182 -20.41 -7.34 32.73
C LEU A 182 -20.02 -6.82 34.14
N LEU A 183 -20.65 -5.74 34.62
CA LEU A 183 -20.34 -5.05 35.87
C LEU A 183 -21.58 -4.98 36.79
N PRO A 184 -21.95 -6.09 37.46
CA PRO A 184 -23.13 -6.11 38.32
C PRO A 184 -22.96 -5.20 39.54
N ASN A 185 -24.05 -4.52 39.93
CA ASN A 185 -24.09 -3.55 41.03
C ASN A 185 -23.12 -2.35 40.87
N PHE A 186 -22.68 -2.04 39.65
CA PHE A 186 -21.83 -0.89 39.36
C PHE A 186 -22.41 0.43 39.91
N SER A 187 -21.67 1.05 40.83
CA SER A 187 -22.06 2.27 41.55
C SER A 187 -20.90 3.26 41.59
N ARG A 188 -21.23 4.55 41.51
CA ARG A 188 -20.28 5.67 41.57
C ARG A 188 -20.24 6.25 42.98
N THR A 189 -19.07 6.69 43.44
CA THR A 189 -18.95 7.42 44.70
C THR A 189 -19.31 8.90 44.49
N ALA A 190 -19.42 9.65 45.58
CA ALA A 190 -19.55 11.11 45.55
C ALA A 190 -18.19 11.83 45.40
N ASN A 191 -17.08 11.10 45.30
CA ASN A 191 -15.73 11.67 45.38
C ASN A 191 -15.29 12.21 44.01
N PRO A 192 -14.63 13.38 43.94
CA PRO A 192 -14.08 13.91 42.68
C PRO A 192 -12.75 13.25 42.26
N ASN A 193 -12.06 12.62 43.21
CA ASN A 193 -10.76 11.95 43.10
C ASN A 193 -10.73 10.71 44.03
N GLY A 194 -9.66 9.92 43.98
CA GLY A 194 -9.55 8.67 44.73
C GLY A 194 -10.49 7.60 44.17
N LEU A 195 -11.17 6.83 45.05
CA LEU A 195 -12.16 5.83 44.64
C LEU A 195 -13.37 6.53 43.99
N LEU A 196 -13.56 6.34 42.67
CA LEU A 196 -14.60 6.99 41.87
C LEU A 196 -15.82 6.09 41.58
N ALA A 197 -15.60 4.78 41.45
CA ALA A 197 -16.67 3.78 41.24
C ALA A 197 -16.20 2.38 41.64
N HIS A 198 -17.16 1.52 41.98
CA HIS A 198 -16.93 0.12 42.30
C HIS A 198 -18.09 -0.77 41.82
N SER A 199 -17.80 -2.06 41.71
CA SER A 199 -18.61 -3.17 41.21
C SER A 199 -17.88 -4.43 41.67
N ASP A 200 -18.57 -5.56 41.82
CA ASP A 200 -17.87 -6.85 41.81
C ASP A 200 -17.93 -7.36 40.34
N PRO A 201 -16.82 -7.45 39.58
CA PRO A 201 -15.42 -7.45 39.97
C PRO A 201 -14.58 -6.26 39.43
N TYR A 202 -15.03 -5.00 39.56
CA TYR A 202 -14.35 -3.84 38.96
C TYR A 202 -14.32 -2.59 39.86
N VAL A 203 -13.15 -1.97 39.96
CA VAL A 203 -12.89 -0.75 40.75
C VAL A 203 -12.23 0.30 39.84
N ALA A 204 -12.62 1.57 40.01
CA ALA A 204 -12.07 2.69 39.26
C ALA A 204 -11.52 3.77 40.20
N ILE A 205 -10.21 4.04 40.08
CA ILE A 205 -9.48 5.00 40.92
C ILE A 205 -8.99 6.17 40.07
N GLY A 206 -9.47 7.38 40.40
CA GLY A 206 -8.96 8.63 39.86
C GLY A 206 -7.79 9.15 40.70
N CYS A 207 -6.56 8.83 40.32
CA CYS A 207 -5.33 9.13 41.07
C CYS A 207 -4.23 9.60 40.11
N ASP A 208 -3.38 10.52 40.56
CA ASP A 208 -2.13 10.85 39.89
C ASP A 208 -1.05 9.89 40.41
N LEU A 209 -0.32 9.17 39.55
CA LEU A 209 0.63 8.13 39.99
C LEU A 209 1.85 8.68 40.75
N TYR A 210 1.98 10.01 40.89
CA TYR A 210 2.91 10.66 41.82
C TYR A 210 2.40 10.71 43.28
N ASP A 211 1.13 10.37 43.54
CA ASP A 211 0.47 10.36 44.85
C ASP A 211 0.22 8.91 45.31
N LEU A 212 1.32 8.23 45.68
CA LEU A 212 1.28 6.80 46.01
C LEU A 212 0.61 6.49 47.35
N ASP A 213 0.65 7.42 48.30
CA ASP A 213 -0.03 7.25 49.60
C ASP A 213 -1.55 7.20 49.43
N LEU A 214 -2.11 8.01 48.51
CA LEU A 214 -3.52 7.95 48.13
C LEU A 214 -3.86 6.63 47.42
N LEU A 215 -2.96 6.10 46.57
CA LEU A 215 -3.20 4.83 45.88
C LEU A 215 -3.15 3.63 46.83
N ASP A 216 -2.15 3.57 47.72
CA ASP A 216 -1.98 2.48 48.68
C ASP A 216 -3.12 2.43 49.70
N SER A 217 -3.53 3.58 50.25
CA SER A 217 -4.64 3.67 51.20
C SER A 217 -5.94 3.15 50.58
N ILE A 218 -6.32 3.60 49.38
CA ILE A 218 -7.54 3.14 48.70
C ILE A 218 -7.48 1.62 48.42
N LEU A 219 -6.36 1.11 47.94
CA LEU A 219 -6.22 -0.33 47.66
C LEU A 219 -6.23 -1.18 48.94
N HIS A 220 -5.66 -0.69 50.04
CA HIS A 220 -5.69 -1.40 51.32
C HIS A 220 -7.08 -1.35 51.96
N GLU A 221 -7.72 -0.19 52.03
CA GLU A 221 -9.04 0.00 52.66
C GLU A 221 -10.17 -0.71 51.89
N HIS A 222 -10.07 -0.81 50.56
CA HIS A 222 -11.13 -1.38 49.73
C HIS A 222 -10.89 -2.84 49.32
N LEU A 223 -9.63 -3.28 49.21
CA LEU A 223 -9.26 -4.61 48.68
C LEU A 223 -8.24 -5.37 49.55
N HIS A 224 -7.97 -4.89 50.77
CA HIS A 224 -7.20 -5.59 51.81
C HIS A 224 -5.78 -6.05 51.40
N ILE A 225 -5.17 -5.44 50.38
CA ILE A 225 -3.97 -5.96 49.69
C ILE A 225 -2.73 -6.19 50.58
N ARG A 226 -2.69 -5.61 51.78
CA ARG A 226 -1.61 -5.78 52.77
C ARG A 226 -1.83 -6.95 53.75
N GLU A 227 -3.01 -7.55 53.79
CA GLU A 227 -3.38 -8.61 54.75
C GLU A 227 -2.96 -10.02 54.31
N GLY A 228 -2.40 -10.17 53.10
CA GLY A 228 -1.91 -11.44 52.56
C GLY A 228 -2.99 -12.42 52.09
N ASN A 229 -4.26 -12.07 52.25
CA ASN A 229 -5.45 -12.72 51.68
C ASN A 229 -5.61 -12.48 50.17
N ALA A 230 -4.89 -11.50 49.61
CA ALA A 230 -4.85 -11.16 48.19
C ALA A 230 -3.53 -11.57 47.52
N THR A 231 -3.58 -11.75 46.21
CA THR A 231 -2.44 -11.82 45.29
C THR A 231 -2.61 -10.69 44.27
N VAL A 232 -1.62 -9.82 44.13
CA VAL A 232 -1.71 -8.63 43.26
C VAL A 232 -0.89 -8.82 41.97
N MET A 233 -1.45 -8.38 40.84
CA MET A 233 -0.77 -8.22 39.55
C MET A 233 -0.88 -6.76 39.10
N PHE A 234 0.23 -6.04 39.07
CA PHE A 234 0.31 -4.72 38.45
C PHE A 234 0.52 -4.84 36.95
N VAL A 235 -0.11 -3.96 36.17
CA VAL A 235 0.08 -3.84 34.73
C VAL A 235 0.38 -2.37 34.41
N ALA A 236 1.48 -2.12 33.71
CA ALA A 236 1.86 -0.80 33.22
C ALA A 236 2.29 -0.89 31.75
N GLU A 237 1.51 -0.29 30.84
CA GLU A 237 1.63 -0.51 29.39
C GLU A 237 1.93 0.80 28.64
N VAL A 238 3.17 1.27 28.75
CA VAL A 238 3.62 2.62 28.33
C VAL A 238 2.91 3.71 29.14
N SER A 239 3.16 3.71 30.45
CA SER A 239 2.60 4.66 31.42
C SER A 239 3.67 5.23 32.34
N LEU A 240 4.54 4.39 32.91
CA LEU A 240 5.69 4.81 33.72
C LEU A 240 6.77 5.50 32.86
N ALA A 241 6.84 5.19 31.57
CA ALA A 241 7.76 5.78 30.60
C ALA A 241 7.74 7.32 30.56
N TYR A 242 6.58 7.95 30.86
CA TYR A 242 6.40 9.41 30.88
C TYR A 242 6.73 10.05 32.23
N MET A 243 6.90 9.26 33.29
CA MET A 243 7.23 9.73 34.64
C MET A 243 8.73 9.95 34.81
N GLU A 244 9.12 10.83 35.73
CA GLU A 244 10.54 10.94 36.13
C GLU A 244 11.08 9.56 36.59
N LYS A 245 12.37 9.30 36.40
CA LYS A 245 12.97 7.98 36.69
C LYS A 245 12.82 7.60 38.17
N GLU A 246 12.91 8.59 39.06
CA GLU A 246 12.78 8.44 40.51
C GLU A 246 11.32 8.17 40.93
N ALA A 247 10.35 8.85 40.31
CA ALA A 247 8.93 8.65 40.62
C ALA A 247 8.42 7.29 40.09
N SER A 248 8.83 6.88 38.90
CA SER A 248 8.56 5.53 38.39
C SER A 248 9.28 4.45 39.19
N GLN A 249 10.42 4.75 39.82
CA GLN A 249 11.14 3.84 40.70
C GLN A 249 10.38 3.60 42.01
N GLN A 250 9.83 4.65 42.63
CA GLN A 250 9.01 4.54 43.85
C GLN A 250 7.80 3.61 43.67
N ILE A 251 7.18 3.57 42.48
CA ILE A 251 6.09 2.63 42.15
C ILE A 251 6.57 1.16 42.18
N ILE A 252 7.75 0.90 41.62
CA ILE A 252 8.33 -0.45 41.54
C ILE A 252 8.75 -0.95 42.93
N GLU A 253 9.25 -0.04 43.77
CA GLU A 253 9.60 -0.27 45.18
C GLU A 253 8.36 -0.49 46.05
N TRP A 254 7.33 0.36 45.91
CA TRP A 254 6.05 0.17 46.61
C TRP A 254 5.42 -1.19 46.28
N ALA A 255 5.34 -1.55 45.00
CA ALA A 255 4.79 -2.82 44.56
C ALA A 255 5.60 -4.06 45.02
N ALA A 256 6.89 -3.90 45.33
CA ALA A 256 7.73 -4.94 45.92
C ALA A 256 7.46 -5.19 47.41
N ASN A 257 6.93 -4.18 48.12
CA ASN A 257 6.67 -4.21 49.57
C ASN A 257 5.27 -4.78 49.94
N LEU A 258 4.58 -5.44 48.99
CA LEU A 258 3.31 -6.12 49.22
C LEU A 258 3.52 -7.63 49.44
N PRO A 259 2.66 -8.33 50.20
CA PRO A 259 2.93 -9.71 50.64
C PRO A 259 3.00 -10.75 49.51
N ASP A 260 2.32 -10.51 48.38
CA ASP A 260 2.25 -11.43 47.25
C ASP A 260 1.92 -10.64 45.97
N SER A 261 2.97 -10.29 45.23
CA SER A 261 2.94 -9.30 44.16
C SER A 261 3.61 -9.83 42.88
N ARG A 262 3.02 -9.46 41.74
CA ARG A 262 3.54 -9.65 40.37
C ARG A 262 3.46 -8.30 39.64
N PHE A 263 4.38 -8.04 38.71
CA PHE A 263 4.40 -6.79 37.94
C PHE A 263 4.67 -7.06 36.47
N CYS A 264 3.76 -6.64 35.61
CA CYS A 264 3.86 -6.69 34.15
C CYS A 264 4.12 -5.28 33.61
N LEU A 265 5.28 -5.07 32.98
CA LEU A 265 5.70 -3.77 32.43
C LEU A 265 6.01 -3.92 30.93
N LEU A 266 5.38 -3.12 30.07
CA LEU A 266 5.61 -3.13 28.62
C LEU A 266 5.89 -1.71 28.12
N GLU A 267 7.17 -1.39 27.92
CA GLU A 267 7.64 -0.03 27.59
C GLU A 267 8.81 -0.03 26.57
N GLN A 268 9.29 1.16 26.21
CA GLN A 268 10.39 1.35 25.27
C GLN A 268 11.78 1.20 25.94
N HIS A 269 12.79 0.80 25.17
CA HIS A 269 14.20 0.85 25.56
C HIS A 269 15.10 1.13 24.34
N LEU A 270 16.39 1.34 24.59
CA LEU A 270 17.39 1.78 23.62
C LEU A 270 18.46 0.69 23.37
N PRO A 271 18.19 -0.33 22.52
CA PRO A 271 19.07 -1.50 22.32
C PRO A 271 20.48 -1.18 21.80
N ASP A 272 20.68 -0.02 21.16
CA ASP A 272 21.98 0.47 20.66
C ASP A 272 22.06 2.01 20.87
N GLY A 273 21.54 2.48 22.01
CA GLY A 273 21.56 3.89 22.40
C GLY A 273 20.57 4.79 21.64
N ALA A 274 20.60 6.08 21.96
CA ALA A 274 19.71 7.10 21.37
C ALA A 274 20.10 7.49 19.93
N ASP A 275 21.35 7.24 19.52
CA ASP A 275 21.87 7.61 18.20
C ASP A 275 21.52 6.63 17.07
N HIS A 276 21.03 5.43 17.42
CA HIS A 276 20.48 4.49 16.45
C HIS A 276 19.33 5.15 15.66
N PRO A 277 19.30 5.09 14.31
CA PRO A 277 18.35 5.86 13.49
C PRO A 277 16.87 5.75 13.89
N PHE A 278 16.39 4.56 14.24
CA PHE A 278 15.01 4.37 14.72
C PHE A 278 14.79 5.01 16.09
N ALA A 279 15.74 4.83 17.02
CA ALA A 279 15.66 5.39 18.37
C ALA A 279 15.63 6.92 18.33
N ARG A 280 16.51 7.55 17.54
CA ARG A 280 16.53 9.02 17.37
C ARG A 280 15.20 9.55 16.85
N THR A 281 14.59 8.87 15.88
CA THR A 281 13.28 9.23 15.33
C THR A 281 12.13 9.00 16.32
N MET A 282 12.18 7.91 17.12
CA MET A 282 11.21 7.65 18.18
C MET A 282 11.27 8.71 19.29
N LEU A 283 12.46 9.05 19.78
CA LEU A 283 12.65 10.07 20.81
C LEU A 283 12.18 11.45 20.31
N ALA A 284 12.60 11.86 19.10
CA ALA A 284 12.18 13.12 18.50
C ALA A 284 10.65 13.24 18.29
N HIS A 285 9.94 12.13 18.11
CA HIS A 285 8.47 12.11 18.07
C HIS A 285 7.86 12.45 19.43
N PHE A 286 8.31 11.81 20.52
CA PHE A 286 7.80 12.04 21.86
C PHE A 286 8.15 13.44 22.40
N GLU A 287 9.34 13.96 22.09
CA GLU A 287 9.70 15.36 22.32
C GLU A 287 8.76 16.33 21.59
N LYS A 288 8.49 16.08 20.29
CA LYS A 288 7.59 16.93 19.48
C LYS A 288 6.14 16.94 19.99
N LEU A 289 5.70 15.88 20.68
CA LEU A 289 4.39 15.82 21.32
C LEU A 289 4.34 16.52 22.70
N GLY A 290 5.49 16.93 23.25
CA GLY A 290 5.59 17.45 24.62
C GLY A 290 5.42 16.36 25.69
N THR A 291 5.58 15.09 25.32
CA THR A 291 5.42 13.91 26.18
C THR A 291 6.67 13.02 26.09
N PRO A 292 7.86 13.52 26.48
CA PRO A 292 9.12 12.79 26.34
C PRO A 292 9.13 11.49 27.16
N LEU A 293 9.92 10.51 26.71
CA LEU A 293 10.16 9.27 27.43
C LEU A 293 11.31 9.48 28.42
N LYS A 294 11.02 9.53 29.71
CA LYS A 294 11.93 9.97 30.77
C LYS A 294 12.52 8.85 31.60
N ALA A 295 11.75 7.78 31.79
CA ALA A 295 12.20 6.57 32.48
C ALA A 295 12.97 5.60 31.56
N ILE A 296 13.20 5.97 30.29
CA ILE A 296 13.82 5.12 29.26
C ILE A 296 15.30 4.84 29.54
N GLY A 297 15.73 3.63 29.21
CA GLY A 297 17.13 3.17 29.29
C GLY A 297 17.31 1.92 28.43
N THR A 298 18.12 0.98 28.88
CA THR A 298 18.27 -0.38 28.32
C THR A 298 17.46 -1.42 29.11
N MET A 299 17.21 -2.60 28.53
CA MET A 299 16.60 -3.72 29.26
C MET A 299 17.40 -4.16 30.49
N GLU A 300 18.74 -4.05 30.51
CA GLU A 300 19.54 -4.42 31.70
C GLU A 300 19.39 -3.39 32.82
N GLU A 301 19.32 -2.09 32.49
CA GLU A 301 19.03 -1.06 33.49
C GLU A 301 17.60 -1.20 34.04
N MET A 302 16.63 -1.57 33.20
CA MET A 302 15.26 -1.87 33.68
C MET A 302 15.21 -3.14 34.53
N ARG A 303 15.96 -4.20 34.16
CA ARG A 303 16.14 -5.40 35.00
C ARG A 303 16.73 -5.02 36.37
N ARG A 304 17.77 -4.18 36.36
CA ARG A 304 18.46 -3.72 37.56
C ARG A 304 17.54 -2.94 38.49
N ARG A 305 16.75 -2.00 37.96
CA ARG A 305 15.76 -1.21 38.73
C ARG A 305 14.77 -2.06 39.53
N PHE A 306 14.29 -3.18 38.97
CA PHE A 306 13.43 -4.11 39.70
C PHE A 306 14.19 -4.88 40.79
N ILE A 307 15.41 -5.34 40.51
CA ILE A 307 16.24 -6.05 41.50
C ILE A 307 16.58 -5.13 42.68
N ASP A 308 17.00 -3.90 42.40
CA ASP A 308 17.39 -2.91 43.40
C ASP A 308 16.17 -2.43 44.22
N ALA A 309 14.97 -2.49 43.63
CA ALA A 309 13.68 -2.27 44.32
C ALA A 309 13.22 -3.43 45.22
N GLY A 310 13.98 -4.53 45.29
CA GLY A 310 13.68 -5.70 46.14
C GLY A 310 13.02 -6.89 45.42
N TRP A 311 12.75 -6.82 44.11
CA TRP A 311 12.23 -7.98 43.38
C TRP A 311 13.34 -9.04 43.20
N PRO A 312 13.09 -10.33 43.51
CA PRO A 312 14.11 -11.36 43.36
C PRO A 312 14.62 -11.47 41.92
N GLU A 313 15.94 -11.52 41.73
CA GLU A 313 16.55 -11.64 40.38
C GLU A 313 16.03 -12.84 39.58
N ARG A 314 15.66 -13.92 40.27
CA ARG A 314 15.02 -15.11 39.68
C ARG A 314 13.57 -14.91 39.24
N GLY A 315 12.87 -13.94 39.82
CA GLY A 315 11.49 -13.59 39.46
C GLY A 315 11.39 -12.48 38.42
N VAL A 316 12.43 -11.66 38.26
CA VAL A 316 12.49 -10.69 37.15
C VAL A 316 12.85 -11.41 35.85
N GLN A 317 11.94 -11.40 34.87
CA GLN A 317 12.14 -11.84 33.49
C GLN A 317 11.89 -10.64 32.56
N ILE A 318 12.75 -10.43 31.57
CA ILE A 318 12.59 -9.35 30.58
C ILE A 318 13.03 -9.83 29.19
N GLN A 319 12.23 -9.53 28.18
CA GLN A 319 12.54 -9.83 26.77
C GLN A 319 12.04 -8.71 25.87
N SER A 320 12.65 -8.52 24.69
CA SER A 320 12.11 -7.64 23.66
C SER A 320 10.87 -8.27 23.02
N LEU A 321 9.93 -7.46 22.49
CA LEU A 321 8.79 -8.02 21.76
C LEU A 321 9.22 -8.81 20.51
N TRP A 322 10.35 -8.45 19.88
CA TRP A 322 10.93 -9.22 18.78
C TRP A 322 11.46 -10.59 19.25
N LYS A 323 11.99 -10.70 20.47
CA LYS A 323 12.34 -11.99 21.07
C LYS A 323 11.10 -12.85 21.33
N LEU A 324 10.03 -12.26 21.87
CA LEU A 324 8.73 -12.93 22.04
C LEU A 324 8.12 -13.38 20.70
N TRP A 325 8.23 -12.56 19.66
CA TRP A 325 7.80 -12.93 18.31
C TRP A 325 8.57 -14.14 17.76
N SER A 326 9.88 -14.21 17.98
CA SER A 326 10.70 -15.33 17.51
C SER A 326 10.42 -16.63 18.26
N ASP A 327 10.10 -16.56 19.56
CA ASP A 327 10.02 -17.73 20.45
C ASP A 327 8.84 -18.68 20.14
N PRO A 328 9.09 -19.94 19.73
CA PRO A 328 8.03 -20.92 19.45
C PRO A 328 7.28 -21.43 20.69
N ALA A 329 7.81 -21.23 21.90
CA ALA A 329 7.09 -21.52 23.14
C ALA A 329 6.16 -20.37 23.57
N TYR A 330 6.26 -19.21 22.91
CA TYR A 330 5.43 -18.03 23.20
C TYR A 330 4.35 -17.78 22.13
N LEU A 331 4.71 -17.94 20.86
CA LEU A 331 3.78 -17.90 19.73
C LEU A 331 4.05 -19.09 18.80
N THR A 332 3.04 -19.87 18.46
CA THR A 332 3.24 -21.02 17.54
C THR A 332 3.53 -20.54 16.11
N PRO A 333 4.06 -21.39 15.22
CA PRO A 333 4.18 -21.07 13.80
C PRO A 333 2.83 -20.77 13.13
N GLU A 334 1.74 -21.40 13.60
CA GLU A 334 0.37 -21.27 13.10
C GLU A 334 -0.20 -19.90 13.44
N GLN A 335 -0.10 -19.49 14.71
CA GLN A 335 -0.52 -18.16 15.18
C GLN A 335 0.21 -17.01 14.46
N ARG A 336 1.41 -17.25 13.94
CA ARG A 336 2.18 -16.27 13.17
C ARG A 336 1.77 -16.25 11.69
N ARG A 337 1.43 -17.41 11.11
CA ARG A 337 0.91 -17.51 9.73
C ARG A 337 -0.49 -16.91 9.60
N SER A 338 -1.37 -17.13 10.58
CA SER A 338 -2.75 -16.62 10.56
C SER A 338 -2.87 -15.09 10.56
N LEU A 339 -1.76 -14.36 10.76
CA LEU A 339 -1.73 -12.89 10.65
C LEU A 339 -1.55 -12.40 9.21
N ASP A 340 -1.05 -13.25 8.31
CA ASP A 340 -0.94 -12.94 6.87
C ASP A 340 -2.31 -13.10 6.16
N ASP A 341 -3.20 -13.94 6.69
CA ASP A 341 -4.60 -14.07 6.25
C ASP A 341 -5.43 -12.80 6.52
N VAL A 342 -5.04 -12.00 7.53
CA VAL A 342 -5.75 -10.78 7.95
C VAL A 342 -5.41 -9.58 7.06
N GLU A 343 -4.13 -9.36 6.75
CA GLU A 343 -3.71 -8.33 5.78
C GLU A 343 -2.31 -8.59 5.19
N PRO A 344 -2.08 -8.27 3.89
CA PRO A 344 -0.81 -8.54 3.22
C PRO A 344 0.37 -7.79 3.85
N PHE A 345 1.44 -8.52 4.21
CA PHE A 345 2.55 -7.98 5.00
C PHE A 345 3.95 -8.27 4.42
N ASP A 346 4.78 -7.22 4.39
CA ASP A 346 6.20 -7.31 4.01
C ASP A 346 7.08 -6.20 4.63
N GLU A 347 6.68 -5.64 5.78
CA GLU A 347 7.39 -4.56 6.50
C GLU A 347 8.26 -5.13 7.64
N TRP A 348 8.81 -6.33 7.43
CA TRP A 348 9.43 -7.19 8.44
C TRP A 348 10.60 -6.54 9.19
N GLU A 349 11.48 -5.81 8.49
CA GLU A 349 12.58 -5.11 9.15
C GLU A 349 12.09 -3.99 10.07
N GLU A 350 11.04 -3.27 9.68
CA GLU A 350 10.45 -2.22 10.53
C GLU A 350 9.71 -2.80 11.74
N PHE A 351 9.08 -3.96 11.58
CA PHE A 351 8.42 -4.69 12.66
C PHE A 351 9.43 -5.28 13.66
N ALA A 352 10.54 -5.84 13.17
CA ALA A 352 11.65 -6.29 14.01
C ALA A 352 12.36 -5.13 14.73
N LEU A 353 12.50 -3.96 14.10
CA LEU A 353 12.98 -2.75 14.76
C LEU A 353 12.05 -2.30 15.87
N PHE A 354 10.74 -2.15 15.59
CA PHE A 354 9.73 -1.83 16.60
C PHE A 354 9.80 -2.82 17.76
N GLY A 355 9.72 -4.13 17.46
CA GLY A 355 9.75 -5.17 18.47
C GLY A 355 11.07 -5.24 19.24
N SER A 356 12.17 -4.73 18.68
CA SER A 356 13.46 -4.66 19.37
C SER A 356 13.62 -3.44 20.26
N HIS A 357 12.88 -2.34 20.03
CA HIS A 357 12.87 -1.13 20.88
C HIS A 357 11.77 -1.16 21.94
N TYR A 358 10.89 -2.17 21.95
CA TYR A 358 9.92 -2.41 23.02
C TYR A 358 10.28 -3.69 23.78
N PHE A 359 10.12 -3.66 25.09
CA PHE A 359 10.28 -4.82 25.96
C PHE A 359 8.98 -5.18 26.67
N HIS A 360 8.93 -6.42 27.16
CA HIS A 360 7.94 -6.92 28.10
C HIS A 360 8.70 -7.56 29.27
N LEU A 361 8.45 -7.05 30.47
CA LEU A 361 9.00 -7.53 31.73
C LEU A 361 7.88 -8.11 32.59
N VAL A 362 8.17 -9.24 33.22
CA VAL A 362 7.37 -9.81 34.32
C VAL A 362 8.28 -9.93 35.54
N ALA A 363 7.87 -9.39 36.67
CA ALA A 363 8.53 -9.59 37.96
C ALA A 363 7.58 -10.33 38.92
N GLU A 364 8.12 -11.24 39.73
CA GLU A 364 7.36 -12.06 40.68
C GLU A 364 8.10 -12.13 42.01
N LEU A 365 7.44 -11.87 43.14
CA LEU A 365 8.07 -11.99 44.47
C LEU A 365 8.28 -13.45 44.90
N THR A 366 7.39 -14.35 44.47
CA THR A 366 7.50 -15.80 44.74
C THR A 366 7.66 -16.56 43.43
N PRO A 367 8.85 -16.52 42.79
CA PRO A 367 9.05 -17.17 41.50
C PRO A 367 8.95 -18.70 41.62
N PRO A 368 8.38 -19.39 40.61
CA PRO A 368 8.16 -20.82 40.66
C PRO A 368 9.45 -21.64 40.88
N PRO A 369 9.33 -22.87 41.43
CA PRO A 369 10.45 -23.77 41.55
C PRO A 369 11.07 -24.03 40.17
N ARG A 370 12.39 -24.18 40.14
CA ARG A 370 13.13 -24.42 38.88
C ARG A 370 12.59 -25.70 38.22
N PRO A 371 12.28 -25.71 36.92
CA PRO A 371 12.04 -26.97 36.21
C PRO A 371 13.29 -27.85 36.31
N PRO A 372 13.15 -29.19 36.22
CA PRO A 372 14.28 -30.08 36.03
C PRO A 372 15.12 -29.62 34.83
N LYS A 373 16.46 -29.76 34.92
CA LYS A 373 17.36 -29.36 33.83
C LYS A 373 17.18 -30.26 32.61
N ASP A 374 16.36 -29.84 31.65
CA ASP A 374 16.45 -30.35 30.29
C ASP A 374 17.83 -30.00 29.70
N LEU A 375 18.50 -31.00 29.10
CA LEU A 375 19.90 -30.89 28.63
C LEU A 375 20.10 -29.96 27.41
N LYS A 376 19.16 -29.06 27.12
CA LYS A 376 19.23 -28.08 26.04
C LYS A 376 19.49 -26.64 26.53
N GLU A 377 19.25 -26.35 27.81
CA GLU A 377 19.57 -25.04 28.40
C GLU A 377 21.04 -24.94 28.86
N GLN A 378 21.98 -24.85 27.90
CA GLN A 378 23.38 -24.49 28.16
C GLN A 378 23.93 -23.36 27.26
N THR A 379 23.07 -22.64 26.54
CA THR A 379 23.48 -21.58 25.58
C THR A 379 22.75 -20.24 25.74
N SER A 380 21.76 -20.13 26.65
CA SER A 380 20.93 -18.93 26.85
C SER A 380 21.34 -18.04 28.03
N HIS A 381 22.08 -18.58 29.01
CA HIS A 381 22.43 -17.89 30.25
C HIS A 381 23.95 -17.68 30.41
N LEU A 382 24.50 -16.68 29.71
CA LEU A 382 25.75 -15.98 30.09
C LEU A 382 25.87 -14.67 29.31
N SER A 383 26.26 -13.59 30.00
CA SER A 383 26.63 -12.28 29.46
C SER A 383 25.56 -11.51 28.64
N LEU A 384 24.53 -11.00 29.31
CA LEU A 384 24.36 -9.54 29.32
C LEU A 384 25.35 -8.96 30.35
N ALA A 385 25.76 -7.69 30.17
CA ALA A 385 26.77 -6.99 30.97
C ALA A 385 28.19 -7.63 30.98
N SER A 386 29.06 -7.17 30.07
CA SER A 386 30.51 -6.96 30.35
C SER A 386 31.17 -6.17 29.21
N HIS A 387 31.82 -5.05 29.51
CA HIS A 387 32.82 -4.48 28.60
C HIS A 387 34.09 -5.36 28.66
N PRO A 388 34.74 -5.70 27.52
CA PRO A 388 35.87 -6.62 27.51
C PRO A 388 37.18 -5.93 27.93
N SER A 389 37.42 -5.82 29.23
CA SER A 389 38.69 -5.34 29.79
C SER A 389 39.55 -6.46 30.42
N SER A 390 40.11 -7.36 29.60
CA SER A 390 41.42 -8.00 29.91
C SER A 390 41.99 -8.87 28.77
N SER A 391 43.28 -8.64 28.54
CA SER A 391 44.28 -9.43 27.83
C SER A 391 44.03 -10.93 27.50
N THR A 392 44.10 -11.27 26.22
CA THR A 392 44.84 -12.44 25.69
C THR A 392 45.31 -12.12 24.25
N PRO A 393 46.34 -12.80 23.69
CA PRO A 393 47.20 -12.20 22.67
C PRO A 393 46.50 -11.84 21.35
N SER A 394 46.82 -10.64 20.86
CA SER A 394 46.16 -9.99 19.74
C SER A 394 46.53 -10.60 18.38
N LYS A 395 45.55 -11.22 17.73
CA LYS A 395 45.36 -10.96 16.29
C LYS A 395 44.64 -9.61 16.19
N PRO A 396 45.04 -8.68 15.30
CA PRO A 396 44.39 -7.38 15.21
C PRO A 396 42.89 -7.53 15.00
N ALA A 397 42.12 -6.67 15.67
CA ALA A 397 40.73 -6.42 15.32
C ALA A 397 40.69 -5.83 13.89
N GLU A 398 39.59 -6.05 13.18
CA GLU A 398 39.36 -5.35 11.93
C GLU A 398 39.24 -3.84 12.20
N GLN A 399 39.74 -2.99 11.30
CA GLN A 399 39.61 -1.54 11.49
C GLN A 399 38.11 -1.14 11.50
N PRO A 400 37.67 -0.29 12.45
CA PRO A 400 36.30 0.18 12.49
C PRO A 400 35.93 0.98 11.25
N LEU A 401 34.70 0.79 10.78
CA LEU A 401 34.17 1.48 9.62
C LEU A 401 33.39 2.74 10.04
N GLN A 402 33.40 3.72 9.15
CA GLN A 402 32.66 4.97 9.24
C GLN A 402 31.82 5.13 7.96
N ALA A 403 30.77 5.93 8.02
CA ALA A 403 29.90 6.18 6.86
C ALA A 403 29.73 7.70 6.60
N PRO A 404 30.80 8.42 6.20
CA PRO A 404 30.69 9.78 5.71
C PRO A 404 29.63 9.89 4.60
N MET A 405 28.77 10.89 4.71
CA MET A 405 27.77 11.22 3.71
C MET A 405 28.41 11.78 2.44
N LEU A 406 27.86 11.44 1.28
CA LEU A 406 28.25 12.05 0.01
C LEU A 406 27.74 13.50 -0.10
N PRO A 407 28.45 14.37 -0.83
CA PRO A 407 28.01 15.73 -1.13
C PRO A 407 26.83 15.76 -2.13
N GLY A 408 26.21 16.93 -2.26
CA GLY A 408 25.19 17.21 -3.26
C GLY A 408 23.74 16.94 -2.82
N LYS A 409 22.87 16.69 -3.80
CA LYS A 409 21.45 16.38 -3.60
C LYS A 409 21.24 14.89 -3.36
N ALA A 410 20.15 14.53 -2.69
CA ALA A 410 19.74 13.15 -2.48
C ALA A 410 18.27 12.97 -2.89
N VAL A 411 17.99 11.88 -3.62
CA VAL A 411 16.63 11.39 -3.86
C VAL A 411 16.38 10.22 -2.90
N PHE A 412 15.32 10.32 -2.11
CA PHE A 412 15.05 9.36 -1.05
C PHE A 412 14.19 8.21 -1.56
N ARG A 413 14.79 7.03 -1.65
CA ARG A 413 14.16 5.76 -2.06
C ARG A 413 14.67 4.58 -1.25
N ARG A 414 13.89 3.51 -1.13
CA ARG A 414 14.24 2.28 -0.41
C ARG A 414 13.69 1.03 -1.09
N TYR A 415 14.35 -0.12 -0.89
CA TYR A 415 14.08 -1.37 -1.61
C TYR A 415 14.22 -1.24 -3.14
N ALA A 416 15.12 -0.33 -3.56
CA ALA A 416 15.62 -0.15 -4.92
C ALA A 416 16.81 -1.10 -5.18
N ALA A 417 17.19 -1.30 -6.45
CA ALA A 417 18.31 -2.17 -6.83
C ALA A 417 19.45 -1.40 -7.54
N VAL A 418 20.68 -1.90 -7.41
CA VAL A 418 21.87 -1.36 -8.10
C VAL A 418 21.80 -1.70 -9.59
N VAL A 419 22.06 -0.72 -10.45
CA VAL A 419 22.27 -0.92 -11.89
C VAL A 419 23.75 -0.66 -12.22
N PRO A 420 24.43 -1.54 -12.98
CA PRO A 420 25.76 -1.22 -13.50
C PRO A 420 25.71 -0.04 -14.49
N ALA A 421 26.85 0.62 -14.70
CA ALA A 421 27.02 1.66 -15.72
C ALA A 421 26.60 1.17 -17.13
N THR A 422 26.25 2.09 -18.04
CA THR A 422 25.74 1.75 -19.38
C THR A 422 26.82 1.17 -20.31
N SER A 423 28.07 1.62 -20.17
CA SER A 423 29.23 1.13 -20.95
C SER A 423 30.34 0.60 -20.03
N GLU A 424 31.20 -0.27 -20.57
CA GLU A 424 32.41 -0.75 -19.89
C GLU A 424 33.44 0.37 -19.68
N ILE A 425 33.43 1.43 -20.51
CA ILE A 425 34.29 2.62 -20.36
C ILE A 425 33.87 3.44 -19.12
N SER A 426 32.59 3.37 -18.74
CA SER A 426 32.03 4.03 -17.57
C SER A 426 32.01 3.14 -16.32
N GLU A 427 32.58 1.93 -16.38
CA GLU A 427 32.61 1.01 -15.25
C GLU A 427 33.52 1.53 -14.13
N GLY A 428 33.03 1.50 -12.89
CA GLY A 428 33.73 2.07 -11.74
C GLY A 428 33.67 3.60 -11.67
N GLU A 429 33.17 4.27 -12.70
CA GLU A 429 32.96 5.74 -12.73
C GLU A 429 31.51 6.15 -12.45
N ALA A 430 30.54 5.26 -12.75
CA ALA A 430 29.13 5.47 -12.46
C ALA A 430 28.42 4.24 -11.87
N VAL A 431 27.36 4.48 -11.09
CA VAL A 431 26.45 3.47 -10.55
C VAL A 431 25.01 3.96 -10.57
N GLY A 432 24.09 3.10 -10.99
CA GLY A 432 22.66 3.41 -11.06
C GLY A 432 21.89 2.85 -9.85
N LEU A 433 20.76 3.47 -9.52
CA LEU A 433 19.85 3.01 -8.46
C LEU A 433 18.39 3.08 -8.95
N LEU A 434 17.81 1.93 -9.29
CA LEU A 434 16.53 1.83 -9.98
C LEU A 434 15.34 1.63 -9.03
N GLY A 435 14.28 2.41 -9.26
CA GLY A 435 12.94 2.14 -8.75
C GLY A 435 12.82 2.24 -7.23
N GLY A 436 12.20 1.25 -6.60
CA GLY A 436 11.97 1.22 -5.15
C GLY A 436 10.77 2.07 -4.69
N LEU A 437 10.67 2.29 -3.38
CA LEU A 437 9.65 3.11 -2.73
C LEU A 437 10.24 4.46 -2.35
N GLY A 438 9.72 5.53 -2.94
CA GLY A 438 10.06 6.92 -2.60
C GLY A 438 9.26 7.45 -1.41
N THR A 439 9.24 8.77 -1.26
CA THR A 439 8.56 9.46 -0.14
C THR A 439 7.03 9.47 -0.23
N GLN A 440 6.45 9.22 -1.40
CA GLN A 440 5.00 9.25 -1.65
C GLN A 440 4.51 8.03 -2.45
N GLU A 441 5.22 7.64 -3.51
CA GLU A 441 4.84 6.52 -4.39
C GLU A 441 6.05 5.64 -4.74
N ARG A 442 5.81 4.52 -5.45
CA ARG A 442 6.90 3.66 -5.96
C ARG A 442 7.41 4.24 -7.27
N LEU A 443 8.73 4.28 -7.39
CA LEU A 443 9.41 4.97 -8.47
C LEU A 443 9.70 4.00 -9.62
N THR A 444 9.70 4.52 -10.85
CA THR A 444 10.17 3.83 -12.07
C THR A 444 11.49 4.40 -12.60
N ASP A 445 11.87 5.57 -12.09
CA ASP A 445 13.11 6.28 -12.43
C ASP A 445 14.36 5.62 -11.84
N CYS A 446 15.52 6.04 -12.35
CA CYS A 446 16.85 5.61 -11.92
C CYS A 446 17.68 6.83 -11.52
N ASP A 447 18.23 6.84 -10.31
CA ASP A 447 19.30 7.78 -9.98
C ASP A 447 20.61 7.31 -10.63
N THR A 448 21.45 8.24 -11.06
CA THR A 448 22.83 8.01 -11.52
C THR A 448 23.78 8.73 -10.58
N TYR A 449 24.61 7.96 -9.86
CA TYR A 449 25.72 8.48 -9.06
C TYR A 449 27.01 8.31 -9.85
N ALA A 450 27.89 9.31 -9.81
CA ALA A 450 29.11 9.36 -10.61
C ALA A 450 30.25 10.11 -9.88
N ARG A 451 31.49 9.92 -10.36
CA ARG A 451 32.66 10.73 -9.97
C ARG A 451 32.92 11.93 -10.89
N THR A 452 32.43 11.87 -12.13
CA THR A 452 32.63 12.89 -13.19
C THR A 452 31.31 13.27 -13.83
N GLU A 453 31.23 14.47 -14.40
CA GLU A 453 29.99 15.04 -14.96
C GLU A 453 29.74 14.61 -16.42
N ASP A 454 30.78 14.20 -17.15
CA ASP A 454 30.73 13.84 -18.58
C ASP A 454 30.14 12.45 -18.90
N LEU A 455 29.52 11.78 -17.91
CA LEU A 455 29.03 10.40 -18.06
C LEU A 455 27.57 10.33 -18.53
N LEU A 456 27.29 9.38 -19.42
CA LEU A 456 25.94 9.13 -19.92
C LEU A 456 25.01 8.67 -18.77
N PRO A 457 23.85 9.33 -18.57
CA PRO A 457 22.88 8.93 -17.55
C PRO A 457 22.41 7.47 -17.67
N ILE A 458 22.26 6.81 -16.53
CA ILE A 458 21.74 5.44 -16.46
C ILE A 458 20.21 5.49 -16.42
N GLN A 459 19.56 4.91 -17.43
CA GLN A 459 18.10 4.80 -17.52
C GLN A 459 17.61 3.42 -17.07
N GLY A 460 16.39 3.37 -16.54
CA GLY A 460 15.66 2.14 -16.25
C GLY A 460 14.95 1.54 -17.48
N PRO A 461 14.46 0.29 -17.41
CA PRO A 461 13.58 -0.28 -18.42
C PRO A 461 12.24 0.50 -18.48
N PRO A 462 11.46 0.40 -19.58
CA PRO A 462 10.18 1.09 -19.79
C PRO A 462 9.04 0.54 -18.88
N MET A 463 9.24 0.59 -17.57
CA MET A 463 8.31 0.10 -16.57
C MET A 463 7.12 1.03 -16.39
N ARG A 464 5.92 0.46 -16.47
CA ARG A 464 4.63 1.16 -16.30
C ARG A 464 4.26 1.39 -14.83
N THR A 465 4.84 0.63 -13.89
CA THR A 465 4.60 0.76 -12.45
C THR A 465 5.91 0.59 -11.66
N GLY A 466 6.06 1.33 -10.56
CA GLY A 466 7.25 1.26 -9.72
C GLY A 466 7.28 -0.01 -8.86
N LEU A 467 8.42 -0.71 -8.89
CA LEU A 467 8.60 -2.00 -8.20
C LEU A 467 9.58 -1.89 -7.03
N VAL A 468 9.25 -2.55 -5.91
CA VAL A 468 10.17 -2.79 -4.79
C VAL A 468 10.60 -4.24 -4.74
N CYS A 469 11.75 -4.51 -4.10
CA CYS A 469 12.22 -5.87 -3.80
C CYS A 469 12.40 -6.78 -5.04
N HIS A 470 12.70 -6.16 -6.18
CA HIS A 470 13.18 -6.82 -7.39
C HIS A 470 14.69 -7.03 -7.32
N THR A 471 15.25 -7.96 -8.11
CA THR A 471 16.70 -8.10 -8.27
C THR A 471 17.16 -7.52 -9.60
N ILE A 472 18.37 -6.98 -9.64
CA ILE A 472 19.11 -6.69 -10.87
C ILE A 472 20.45 -7.44 -10.77
N THR A 473 20.80 -8.19 -11.81
CA THR A 473 21.98 -9.05 -11.82
C THR A 473 22.77 -8.83 -13.11
N ARG A 474 24.05 -8.47 -12.97
CA ARG A 474 24.97 -8.24 -14.07
C ARG A 474 25.24 -9.53 -14.86
N LEU A 475 25.31 -9.44 -16.19
CA LEU A 475 25.60 -10.58 -17.06
C LEU A 475 27.08 -10.57 -17.45
N GLY A 476 27.85 -11.36 -16.71
CA GLY A 476 29.29 -11.47 -16.91
C GLY A 476 30.06 -10.21 -16.50
N GLY A 477 31.29 -10.13 -17.00
CA GLY A 477 32.12 -8.92 -16.94
C GLY A 477 31.64 -7.76 -17.83
N THR A 478 30.48 -7.85 -18.48
CA THR A 478 29.98 -6.81 -19.41
C THR A 478 29.07 -5.79 -18.72
N SER A 479 28.75 -4.66 -19.37
CA SER A 479 27.75 -3.70 -18.84
C SER A 479 26.30 -4.23 -18.86
N ASN A 480 26.05 -5.44 -19.38
CA ASN A 480 24.72 -6.01 -19.51
C ASN A 480 24.15 -6.50 -18.17
N CYS A 481 22.83 -6.51 -18.01
CA CYS A 481 22.18 -6.99 -16.79
C CYS A 481 20.74 -7.46 -17.04
N ILE A 482 20.23 -8.35 -16.18
CA ILE A 482 18.82 -8.73 -16.12
C ILE A 482 18.17 -8.22 -14.84
N MET A 483 16.99 -7.63 -14.96
CA MET A 483 16.08 -7.31 -13.85
C MET A 483 15.00 -8.40 -13.77
N ALA A 484 14.62 -8.81 -12.56
CA ALA A 484 13.61 -9.84 -12.35
C ALA A 484 12.69 -9.56 -11.15
N GLY A 485 11.38 -9.75 -11.37
CA GLY A 485 10.33 -9.82 -10.35
C GLY A 485 10.14 -8.55 -9.53
N GLY A 486 9.95 -8.71 -8.21
CA GLY A 486 9.61 -7.63 -7.28
C GLY A 486 8.10 -7.53 -7.06
N ARG A 487 7.62 -6.41 -6.49
CA ARG A 487 6.19 -6.23 -6.20
C ARG A 487 5.70 -4.78 -6.25
N THR A 488 4.40 -4.60 -6.51
CA THR A 488 3.67 -3.32 -6.34
C THR A 488 2.90 -3.25 -5.01
N SER A 489 2.56 -4.38 -4.40
CA SER A 489 2.10 -4.53 -3.00
C SER A 489 2.36 -5.98 -2.54
N PRO A 490 2.30 -6.34 -1.24
CA PRO A 490 2.66 -7.71 -0.81
C PRO A 490 1.78 -8.80 -1.45
N ASP A 491 0.54 -8.45 -1.78
CA ASP A 491 -0.46 -9.20 -2.55
C ASP A 491 -0.30 -9.12 -4.08
N LYS A 492 0.70 -8.38 -4.58
CA LYS A 492 0.92 -8.12 -6.02
C LYS A 492 2.40 -8.22 -6.38
N ALA A 493 2.88 -9.46 -6.34
CA ALA A 493 4.18 -9.83 -6.86
C ALA A 493 4.19 -9.75 -8.40
N SER A 494 5.34 -9.37 -8.97
CA SER A 494 5.59 -9.29 -10.40
C SER A 494 6.35 -10.52 -10.88
N ALA A 495 6.00 -11.01 -12.05
CA ALA A 495 6.78 -12.01 -12.79
C ALA A 495 7.72 -11.38 -13.83
N GLU A 496 7.62 -10.07 -14.08
CA GLU A 496 8.30 -9.45 -15.22
C GLU A 496 9.83 -9.55 -15.15
N CYS A 497 10.44 -9.79 -16.32
CA CYS A 497 11.87 -9.72 -16.52
C CYS A 497 12.23 -8.78 -17.66
N TRP A 498 13.32 -8.04 -17.46
CA TRP A 498 13.85 -7.05 -18.41
C TRP A 498 15.35 -7.25 -18.56
N LEU A 499 15.84 -7.38 -19.79
CA LEU A 499 17.25 -7.55 -20.12
C LEU A 499 17.79 -6.22 -20.67
N ARG A 500 18.79 -5.65 -20.02
CA ARG A 500 19.63 -4.60 -20.61
C ARG A 500 20.77 -5.26 -21.37
N GLN A 501 20.82 -5.05 -22.67
CA GLN A 501 21.91 -5.49 -23.53
C GLN A 501 22.39 -4.30 -24.39
N ASP A 502 23.70 -4.08 -24.43
CA ASP A 502 24.35 -3.03 -25.24
C ASP A 502 23.76 -1.64 -24.96
N GLY A 503 23.43 -1.40 -23.68
CA GLY A 503 22.77 -0.18 -23.17
C GLY A 503 21.24 -0.18 -23.26
N LEU A 504 20.63 -0.98 -24.14
CA LEU A 504 19.19 -0.98 -24.43
C LEU A 504 18.41 -1.99 -23.58
N TRP A 505 17.26 -1.59 -23.05
CA TRP A 505 16.35 -2.47 -22.30
C TRP A 505 15.30 -3.12 -23.20
N ARG A 506 15.22 -4.46 -23.18
CA ARG A 506 14.15 -5.26 -23.80
C ARG A 506 13.42 -6.11 -22.77
N LYS A 507 12.10 -6.31 -22.93
CA LYS A 507 11.35 -7.28 -22.13
C LYS A 507 11.75 -8.69 -22.55
N VAL A 508 11.82 -9.62 -21.61
CA VAL A 508 12.17 -11.02 -21.87
C VAL A 508 11.18 -11.96 -21.17
N GLN A 509 11.38 -13.28 -21.28
CA GLN A 509 10.53 -14.27 -20.65
C GLN A 509 10.41 -13.99 -19.14
N SER A 510 9.16 -13.92 -18.66
CA SER A 510 8.83 -13.71 -17.25
C SER A 510 9.20 -14.94 -16.41
N LEU A 511 9.31 -14.74 -15.09
CA LEU A 511 9.44 -15.84 -14.12
C LEU A 511 8.19 -16.74 -14.17
N PRO A 512 8.31 -18.06 -13.86
CA PRO A 512 7.16 -18.99 -13.84
C PRO A 512 6.03 -18.57 -12.89
N GLU A 513 6.38 -17.99 -11.73
CA GLU A 513 5.42 -17.33 -10.82
C GLU A 513 6.00 -15.99 -10.35
N GLY A 514 5.14 -14.98 -10.22
CA GLY A 514 5.51 -13.66 -9.74
C GLY A 514 5.98 -13.69 -8.29
N ARG A 515 7.16 -13.13 -8.02
CA ARG A 515 7.86 -13.25 -6.73
C ARG A 515 8.69 -12.02 -6.39
N TYR A 516 8.79 -11.72 -5.10
CA TYR A 516 9.57 -10.62 -4.54
C TYR A 516 10.46 -11.09 -3.39
N ARG A 517 11.52 -10.31 -3.09
CA ARG A 517 12.56 -10.69 -2.11
C ARG A 517 13.16 -12.09 -2.37
N HIS A 518 13.14 -12.56 -3.61
CA HIS A 518 14.04 -13.60 -4.08
C HIS A 518 15.49 -13.07 -4.08
N CYS A 519 16.47 -13.96 -4.10
CA CYS A 519 17.87 -13.59 -4.29
C CYS A 519 18.38 -14.10 -5.64
N ALA A 520 19.31 -13.37 -6.27
CA ALA A 520 19.85 -13.71 -7.58
C ALA A 520 21.37 -13.46 -7.64
N ALA A 521 22.11 -14.33 -8.32
CA ALA A 521 23.56 -14.28 -8.43
C ALA A 521 24.05 -14.56 -9.87
N PRO A 522 25.10 -13.85 -10.35
CA PRO A 522 25.62 -14.00 -11.71
C PRO A 522 26.55 -15.20 -11.83
N LEU A 523 26.36 -16.00 -12.88
CA LEU A 523 27.18 -17.17 -13.21
C LEU A 523 27.83 -17.04 -14.59
N ARG A 524 28.89 -17.80 -14.81
CA ARG A 524 29.51 -18.02 -16.13
C ARG A 524 29.77 -19.52 -16.31
N LEU A 525 28.96 -20.16 -17.13
CA LEU A 525 29.06 -21.60 -17.41
C LEU A 525 30.17 -21.85 -18.44
N PRO A 526 31.01 -22.89 -18.27
CA PRO A 526 32.07 -23.24 -19.23
C PRO A 526 31.50 -24.00 -20.44
N THR A 527 30.78 -23.30 -21.32
CA THR A 527 30.19 -23.84 -22.55
C THR A 527 31.09 -23.66 -23.78
N ASP A 528 31.01 -24.61 -24.71
CA ASP A 528 31.69 -24.62 -26.02
C ASP A 528 30.75 -23.97 -27.08
N PRO A 529 31.20 -23.03 -27.95
CA PRO A 529 32.57 -22.50 -28.09
C PRO A 529 32.86 -21.25 -27.24
N ARG A 530 31.87 -20.74 -26.50
CA ARG A 530 32.03 -19.55 -25.63
C ARG A 530 31.26 -19.73 -24.31
N PRO A 531 31.85 -19.36 -23.15
CA PRO A 531 31.16 -19.43 -21.86
C PRO A 531 29.88 -18.60 -21.80
N ALA A 532 28.77 -19.22 -21.36
CA ALA A 532 27.46 -18.58 -21.26
C ALA A 532 27.31 -17.80 -19.95
N HIS A 533 26.90 -16.53 -20.05
CA HIS A 533 26.58 -15.68 -18.90
C HIS A 533 25.12 -15.89 -18.49
N THR A 534 24.92 -16.33 -17.26
CA THR A 534 23.65 -16.88 -16.76
C THR A 534 23.36 -16.35 -15.35
N VAL A 535 22.12 -16.49 -14.88
CA VAL A 535 21.73 -16.01 -13.53
C VAL A 535 21.01 -17.10 -12.77
N LEU A 536 21.52 -17.39 -11.57
CA LEU A 536 20.89 -18.29 -10.61
C LEU A 536 19.98 -17.46 -9.69
N LEU A 537 18.71 -17.83 -9.59
CA LEU A 537 17.70 -17.20 -8.73
C LEU A 537 17.16 -18.23 -7.75
N PHE A 538 16.94 -17.82 -6.50
CA PHE A 538 16.39 -18.70 -5.45
C PHE A 538 15.29 -18.03 -4.62
N GLY A 539 14.24 -18.81 -4.34
CA GLY A 539 13.20 -18.50 -3.36
C GLY A 539 12.37 -17.26 -3.69
N GLY A 540 11.96 -16.55 -2.63
CA GLY A 540 11.08 -15.38 -2.68
C GLY A 540 9.70 -15.65 -2.08
N LYS A 541 8.84 -14.63 -2.08
CA LYS A 541 7.43 -14.71 -1.66
C LYS A 541 6.52 -14.23 -2.79
N THR A 542 5.36 -14.86 -2.95
CA THR A 542 4.43 -14.62 -4.07
C THR A 542 3.15 -13.92 -3.62
N SER A 543 2.27 -13.56 -4.56
CA SER A 543 1.06 -12.76 -4.32
C SER A 543 0.06 -13.39 -3.33
N ASN A 544 0.00 -14.72 -3.24
CA ASN A 544 -0.88 -15.43 -2.30
C ASN A 544 -0.20 -15.69 -0.93
N GLY A 545 1.01 -15.18 -0.72
CA GLY A 545 1.79 -15.37 0.49
C GLY A 545 2.64 -16.65 0.53
N HIS A 546 2.59 -17.50 -0.49
CA HIS A 546 3.47 -18.67 -0.60
C HIS A 546 4.94 -18.23 -0.62
N VAL A 547 5.79 -18.98 0.08
CA VAL A 547 7.23 -18.74 0.21
C VAL A 547 7.94 -19.92 -0.44
N LEU A 548 8.90 -19.64 -1.32
CA LEU A 548 9.44 -20.61 -2.27
C LEU A 548 10.81 -21.18 -1.85
N ASP A 549 11.07 -22.43 -2.25
CA ASP A 549 12.38 -23.12 -2.29
C ASP A 549 12.85 -23.43 -3.71
N GLU A 550 12.22 -22.83 -4.72
CA GLU A 550 12.59 -23.02 -6.12
C GLU A 550 13.97 -22.42 -6.45
N TRP A 551 14.75 -23.19 -7.21
CA TRP A 551 15.93 -22.73 -7.94
C TRP A 551 15.60 -22.56 -9.42
N LEU A 552 15.87 -21.37 -9.96
CA LEU A 552 15.71 -21.03 -11.37
C LEU A 552 17.04 -20.58 -11.97
N LEU A 553 17.31 -20.99 -13.20
CA LEU A 553 18.49 -20.61 -13.98
C LEU A 553 18.07 -19.89 -15.26
N TRP A 554 18.57 -18.66 -15.45
CA TRP A 554 18.43 -17.90 -16.70
C TRP A 554 19.54 -18.30 -17.68
N LEU A 555 19.15 -18.83 -18.84
CA LEU A 555 20.02 -19.38 -19.88
C LEU A 555 20.09 -18.49 -21.15
N GLY A 556 19.87 -17.18 -21.00
CA GLY A 556 19.92 -16.26 -22.14
C GLY A 556 18.68 -16.40 -23.02
N GLU A 557 18.87 -16.72 -24.30
CA GLU A 557 17.75 -16.86 -25.26
C GLU A 557 16.85 -18.05 -24.93
N GLU A 558 17.34 -19.04 -24.20
CA GLU A 558 16.56 -20.19 -23.72
C GLU A 558 15.64 -19.87 -22.52
N GLY A 559 15.76 -18.68 -21.93
CA GLY A 559 14.89 -18.22 -20.84
C GLY A 559 15.22 -18.78 -19.45
N TRP A 560 14.22 -18.78 -18.56
CA TRP A 560 14.27 -19.38 -17.23
C TRP A 560 13.95 -20.88 -17.29
N ARG A 561 14.76 -21.69 -16.61
CA ARG A 561 14.47 -23.12 -16.34
C ARG A 561 14.58 -23.43 -14.86
N HIS A 562 13.75 -24.35 -14.37
CA HIS A 562 14.02 -25.02 -13.09
C HIS A 562 15.23 -25.94 -13.26
N ILE A 563 16.07 -26.04 -12.22
CA ILE A 563 17.24 -26.92 -12.20
C ILE A 563 17.11 -27.99 -11.11
N PRO A 564 17.57 -29.23 -11.34
CA PRO A 564 17.50 -30.29 -10.35
C PRO A 564 18.48 -30.02 -9.20
N VAL A 565 18.04 -30.26 -7.97
CA VAL A 565 18.88 -30.16 -6.77
C VAL A 565 19.20 -31.56 -6.24
N VAL A 566 20.47 -31.83 -5.94
CA VAL A 566 20.95 -33.11 -5.42
C VAL A 566 21.64 -32.91 -4.06
N GLY A 567 21.25 -33.75 -3.09
CA GLY A 567 21.74 -33.68 -1.71
C GLY A 567 20.80 -32.89 -0.78
N ASP A 568 21.37 -32.19 0.21
CA ASP A 568 20.60 -31.35 1.12
C ASP A 568 20.11 -30.09 0.38
N ALA A 569 18.81 -29.77 0.44
CA ALA A 569 18.27 -28.52 -0.10
C ALA A 569 18.00 -27.48 1.01
N PRO A 570 18.27 -26.17 0.78
CA PRO A 570 17.85 -25.12 1.69
C PRO A 570 16.33 -24.98 1.70
N PRO A 571 15.65 -24.98 2.86
CA PRO A 571 14.20 -24.84 2.94
C PRO A 571 13.71 -23.47 2.46
N ALA A 572 12.43 -23.43 2.09
CA ALA A 572 11.74 -22.28 1.49
C ALA A 572 11.89 -20.99 2.29
N ARG A 573 12.22 -19.91 1.58
CA ARG A 573 12.54 -18.61 2.19
C ARG A 573 12.39 -17.42 1.25
N PHE A 574 12.23 -16.25 1.86
CA PHE A 574 12.32 -14.96 1.19
C PHE A 574 13.26 -14.01 1.98
N GLY A 575 13.82 -13.01 1.30
CA GLY A 575 14.74 -12.02 1.88
C GLY A 575 16.10 -12.57 2.31
N ALA A 576 16.52 -13.72 1.76
CA ALA A 576 17.85 -14.28 1.93
C ALA A 576 18.88 -13.51 1.09
N ALA A 577 20.17 -13.65 1.43
CA ALA A 577 21.26 -13.11 0.63
C ALA A 577 22.04 -14.23 -0.08
N MET A 578 22.44 -14.00 -1.33
CA MET A 578 23.17 -14.98 -2.15
C MET A 578 24.26 -14.28 -2.97
N ILE A 579 25.42 -14.92 -3.11
CA ILE A 579 26.54 -14.45 -3.94
C ILE A 579 27.42 -15.62 -4.35
N THR A 580 28.10 -15.51 -5.50
CA THR A 580 29.15 -16.45 -5.93
C THR A 580 30.41 -16.38 -5.04
N ASN A 581 31.29 -17.37 -5.14
CA ASN A 581 32.59 -17.41 -4.43
C ASN A 581 33.66 -16.54 -5.11
N ALA A 582 33.69 -16.54 -6.45
CA ALA A 582 34.51 -15.66 -7.30
C ALA A 582 33.59 -14.76 -8.16
N ARG A 583 34.13 -13.74 -8.84
CA ARG A 583 33.34 -13.01 -9.87
C ARG A 583 32.88 -14.02 -10.93
N GLU A 584 31.58 -14.13 -11.13
CA GLU A 584 30.89 -15.07 -12.05
C GLU A 584 31.21 -16.58 -11.91
N GLY A 585 31.68 -17.06 -10.74
CA GLY A 585 31.96 -18.48 -10.55
C GLY A 585 30.69 -19.37 -10.52
N VAL A 586 30.81 -20.65 -10.88
CA VAL A 586 29.71 -21.65 -10.83
C VAL A 586 29.38 -22.16 -9.40
N SER A 587 29.94 -21.54 -8.36
CA SER A 587 29.63 -21.87 -6.97
C SER A 587 29.56 -20.61 -6.11
N GLY A 588 28.83 -20.70 -5.00
CA GLY A 588 28.61 -19.57 -4.11
C GLY A 588 28.14 -19.96 -2.72
N VAL A 589 27.42 -19.02 -2.10
CA VAL A 589 26.84 -19.12 -0.77
C VAL A 589 25.42 -18.55 -0.77
N LEU A 590 24.58 -19.09 0.10
CA LEU A 590 23.23 -18.62 0.41
C LEU A 590 23.12 -18.54 1.94
N ILE A 591 22.56 -17.44 2.47
CA ILE A 591 22.51 -17.21 3.92
C ILE A 591 21.20 -16.53 4.34
N GLY A 592 20.67 -17.00 5.47
CA GLY A 592 19.51 -16.39 6.13
C GLY A 592 18.23 -16.38 5.30
N GLY A 593 17.52 -15.27 5.31
CA GLY A 593 16.12 -15.14 4.87
C GLY A 593 15.13 -15.46 5.98
N MET A 594 13.85 -15.58 5.62
CA MET A 594 12.74 -15.74 6.55
C MET A 594 11.76 -16.82 6.08
N THR A 595 11.19 -17.56 7.03
CA THR A 595 10.18 -18.61 6.82
C THR A 595 8.80 -18.02 6.51
N SER A 596 7.87 -18.85 6.00
CA SER A 596 6.45 -18.52 5.92
C SER A 596 5.80 -18.15 7.26
N SER A 597 6.37 -18.60 8.39
CA SER A 597 5.94 -18.22 9.76
C SER A 597 6.62 -16.96 10.31
N GLY A 598 7.30 -16.16 9.47
CA GLY A 598 7.87 -14.87 9.87
C GLY A 598 9.08 -14.96 10.80
N ARG A 599 9.82 -16.08 10.81
CA ARG A 599 11.07 -16.24 11.56
C ARG A 599 12.29 -16.11 10.67
N VAL A 600 13.31 -15.40 11.14
CA VAL A 600 14.61 -15.34 10.44
C VAL A 600 15.30 -16.70 10.57
N LEU A 601 15.79 -17.23 9.46
CA LEU A 601 16.59 -18.44 9.42
C LEU A 601 18.02 -18.11 9.83
N ASN A 602 18.57 -18.84 10.80
CA ASN A 602 19.97 -18.70 11.23
C ASN A 602 20.88 -19.78 10.59
N ASP A 603 20.76 -19.94 9.27
CA ASP A 603 21.45 -20.96 8.49
C ASP A 603 22.35 -20.37 7.39
N PHE A 604 23.33 -21.15 6.97
CA PHE A 604 24.35 -20.80 5.99
C PHE A 604 24.63 -22.04 5.12
N TRP A 605 24.43 -21.86 3.82
CA TRP A 605 24.53 -22.89 2.79
C TRP A 605 25.62 -22.54 1.78
N HIS A 606 26.25 -23.58 1.25
CA HIS A 606 27.12 -23.52 0.09
C HIS A 606 26.43 -24.22 -1.08
N TRP A 607 26.58 -23.68 -2.28
CA TRP A 607 26.02 -24.26 -3.50
C TRP A 607 27.06 -24.29 -4.62
N SER A 608 26.96 -25.29 -5.49
CA SER A 608 27.76 -25.45 -6.71
C SER A 608 26.90 -26.03 -7.82
N LEU A 609 27.04 -25.49 -9.04
CA LEU A 609 26.37 -25.94 -10.25
C LEU A 609 27.37 -26.68 -11.12
N GLU A 610 27.08 -27.94 -11.43
CA GLU A 610 27.93 -28.79 -12.26
C GLU A 610 27.65 -28.58 -13.78
N PRO A 611 28.54 -29.05 -14.69
CA PRO A 611 28.40 -28.83 -16.13
C PRO A 611 27.15 -29.42 -16.80
N ASP A 612 26.48 -30.37 -16.12
CA ASP A 612 25.20 -30.97 -16.53
C ASP A 612 23.98 -30.13 -16.09
N LEU A 613 24.21 -28.96 -15.47
CA LEU A 613 23.23 -28.09 -14.83
C LEU A 613 22.58 -28.67 -13.55
N THR A 614 23.16 -29.71 -12.95
CA THR A 614 22.75 -30.20 -11.63
C THR A 614 23.29 -29.30 -10.52
N LEU A 615 22.41 -28.82 -9.64
CA LEU A 615 22.78 -28.01 -8.48
C LEU A 615 23.01 -28.90 -7.25
N TYR A 616 24.19 -28.78 -6.65
CA TYR A 616 24.51 -29.39 -5.36
C TYR A 616 24.46 -28.33 -4.27
N CYS A 617 23.72 -28.62 -3.21
CA CYS A 617 23.66 -27.78 -2.01
C CYS A 617 24.21 -28.54 -0.79
N ARG A 618 24.85 -27.80 0.12
CA ARG A 618 25.40 -28.33 1.36
C ARG A 618 25.23 -27.34 2.50
N ASN A 619 24.62 -27.80 3.59
CA ASN A 619 24.52 -27.02 4.81
C ASN A 619 25.92 -26.88 5.46
N VAL A 620 26.37 -25.64 5.71
CA VAL A 620 27.66 -25.35 6.37
C VAL A 620 27.48 -24.62 7.71
N THR A 621 26.24 -24.45 8.17
CA THR A 621 25.83 -23.70 9.37
C THR A 621 26.63 -24.12 10.60
N ALA A 622 26.68 -25.41 10.93
CA ALA A 622 27.36 -25.89 12.14
C ALA A 622 28.85 -25.48 12.21
N ARG A 623 29.55 -25.45 11.06
CA ARG A 623 30.94 -25.01 10.98
C ARG A 623 31.08 -23.50 11.21
N ALA A 624 30.14 -22.70 10.71
CA ALA A 624 30.16 -21.24 10.88
C ALA A 624 29.79 -20.81 12.31
N LEU A 625 28.76 -21.42 12.90
CA LEU A 625 28.36 -21.15 14.29
C LEU A 625 29.48 -21.51 15.29
N ALA A 626 30.23 -22.59 15.05
CA ALA A 626 31.39 -22.98 15.87
C ALA A 626 32.54 -21.95 15.85
N VAL A 627 32.65 -21.14 14.79
CA VAL A 627 33.62 -20.03 14.71
C VAL A 627 33.08 -18.78 15.43
N LEU A 628 31.81 -18.44 15.21
CA LEU A 628 31.17 -17.25 15.80
C LEU A 628 30.91 -17.35 17.31
N ARG A 629 30.73 -18.57 17.85
CA ARG A 629 30.51 -18.85 19.28
C ARG A 629 29.34 -18.01 19.84
N ASN A 630 29.62 -17.08 20.76
CA ASN A 630 28.61 -16.20 21.38
C ASN A 630 27.88 -15.33 20.33
N ASN A 631 28.51 -15.05 19.19
CA ASN A 631 27.93 -14.30 18.07
C ASN A 631 27.21 -15.21 17.07
N ALA A 632 26.88 -16.45 17.43
CA ALA A 632 26.13 -17.38 16.58
C ALA A 632 24.80 -16.80 16.04
N GLY A 633 24.14 -15.90 16.78
CA GLY A 633 22.84 -15.33 16.41
C GLY A 633 22.85 -14.24 15.33
N ILE A 634 24.02 -13.73 14.89
CA ILE A 634 24.10 -12.66 13.87
C ILE A 634 24.42 -13.18 12.45
N LEU A 635 24.49 -14.51 12.27
CA LEU A 635 24.93 -15.15 11.02
C LEU A 635 23.83 -15.10 9.95
N GLY A 636 22.71 -15.78 10.17
CA GLY A 636 21.59 -15.74 9.24
C GLY A 636 20.75 -14.49 9.48
N ARG A 637 20.46 -13.77 8.39
CA ARG A 637 19.78 -12.47 8.40
C ARG A 637 18.72 -12.39 7.31
N PHE A 638 17.67 -11.61 7.56
CA PHE A 638 16.69 -11.22 6.55
C PHE A 638 16.97 -9.80 6.07
N GLY A 639 16.92 -9.56 4.75
CA GLY A 639 17.11 -8.23 4.14
C GLY A 639 18.56 -7.73 4.08
N ALA A 640 19.54 -8.54 4.49
CA ALA A 640 20.96 -8.18 4.45
C ALA A 640 21.50 -8.15 3.01
N GLN A 641 22.55 -7.36 2.78
CA GLN A 641 23.30 -7.33 1.50
C GLN A 641 24.60 -8.12 1.62
N LEU A 642 25.00 -8.83 0.56
CA LEU A 642 26.31 -9.44 0.41
C LEU A 642 27.10 -8.70 -0.67
N VAL A 643 28.22 -8.08 -0.29
CA VAL A 643 29.05 -7.27 -1.19
C VAL A 643 30.47 -7.81 -1.21
N ARG A 644 31.08 -7.86 -2.40
CA ARG A 644 32.45 -8.32 -2.61
C ARG A 644 33.39 -7.12 -2.64
N THR A 645 34.41 -7.13 -1.79
CA THR A 645 35.45 -6.10 -1.68
C THR A 645 36.84 -6.73 -1.79
N ASN A 646 37.89 -5.91 -1.77
CA ASN A 646 39.28 -6.36 -1.62
C ASN A 646 39.55 -7.15 -0.31
N ARG A 647 38.69 -7.05 0.71
CA ARG A 647 38.79 -7.79 2.00
C ARG A 647 38.01 -9.11 2.00
N GLY A 648 37.35 -9.46 0.90
CA GLY A 648 36.55 -10.68 0.75
C GLY A 648 35.07 -10.38 0.48
N ILE A 649 34.18 -11.12 1.13
CA ILE A 649 32.73 -10.88 1.04
C ILE A 649 32.29 -10.33 2.39
N LEU A 650 31.62 -9.19 2.41
CA LEU A 650 31.01 -8.60 3.60
C LEU A 650 29.49 -8.79 3.54
N MET A 651 28.89 -9.20 4.64
CA MET A 651 27.45 -9.16 4.89
C MET A 651 27.14 -7.91 5.70
N ILE A 652 26.18 -7.10 5.24
CA ILE A 652 25.87 -5.79 5.80
C ILE A 652 24.36 -5.68 6.06
N GLY A 653 24.01 -5.21 7.25
CA GLY A 653 22.63 -4.85 7.59
C GLY A 653 21.66 -6.03 7.72
N GLY A 654 20.39 -5.76 7.47
CA GLY A 654 19.28 -6.70 7.68
C GLY A 654 18.86 -6.82 9.15
N ILE A 655 18.10 -7.89 9.46
CA ILE A 655 17.66 -8.25 10.81
C ILE A 655 17.99 -9.71 11.11
N CYS A 656 18.17 -10.07 12.39
CA CYS A 656 18.41 -11.44 12.87
C CYS A 656 17.30 -11.92 13.82
N ASP A 657 17.30 -13.21 14.18
CA ASP A 657 16.23 -13.82 14.99
C ASP A 657 16.30 -13.34 16.46
N GLY A 658 15.21 -12.76 16.96
CA GLY A 658 15.01 -12.42 18.37
C GLY A 658 15.86 -11.28 18.96
N ARG A 659 16.70 -10.59 18.19
CA ARG A 659 17.39 -9.35 18.61
C ARG A 659 17.59 -8.37 17.47
N MET A 660 17.98 -7.15 17.81
CA MET A 660 18.49 -6.17 16.85
C MET A 660 19.97 -6.47 16.54
N LEU A 661 20.42 -5.98 15.38
CA LEU A 661 21.83 -5.69 15.16
C LEU A 661 22.18 -4.34 15.83
N THR A 662 23.46 -4.13 16.08
CA THR A 662 24.01 -2.97 16.80
C THR A 662 25.12 -2.31 15.99
N SER A 663 25.56 -1.14 16.44
CA SER A 663 26.80 -0.48 15.98
C SER A 663 27.99 -1.45 15.86
N GLN A 664 28.05 -2.46 16.73
CA GLN A 664 29.15 -3.42 16.72
C GLN A 664 28.99 -4.49 15.64
N ASP A 665 27.81 -5.10 15.47
CA ASP A 665 27.64 -6.36 14.71
C ASP A 665 26.98 -6.22 13.32
N GLU A 666 26.65 -5.00 12.87
CA GLU A 666 26.02 -4.75 11.57
C GLU A 666 26.80 -5.24 10.35
N VAL A 667 28.14 -5.29 10.40
CA VAL A 667 29.01 -5.72 9.28
C VAL A 667 29.82 -6.97 9.66
N LEU A 668 29.66 -8.05 8.90
CA LEU A 668 30.37 -9.32 9.10
C LEU A 668 31.16 -9.73 7.84
N ASN A 669 32.46 -10.00 7.99
CA ASN A 669 33.27 -10.58 6.93
C ASN A 669 33.00 -12.09 6.83
N MET A 670 32.41 -12.53 5.72
CA MET A 670 31.96 -13.91 5.52
C MET A 670 33.10 -14.93 5.34
N LYS A 671 34.32 -14.47 5.05
CA LYS A 671 35.50 -15.36 4.92
C LYS A 671 36.17 -15.62 6.27
N THR A 672 36.26 -14.62 7.13
CA THR A 672 36.92 -14.71 8.44
C THR A 672 35.94 -14.92 9.60
N LEU A 673 34.64 -14.70 9.35
CA LEU A 673 33.57 -14.59 10.35
C LEU A 673 33.91 -13.59 11.47
N ARG A 674 34.60 -12.52 11.08
CA ARG A 674 34.94 -11.38 11.94
C ARG A 674 34.01 -10.22 11.70
N ILE A 675 33.77 -9.48 12.77
CA ILE A 675 32.89 -8.32 12.81
C ILE A 675 33.72 -7.05 12.54
N HIS A 676 33.16 -6.13 11.74
CA HIS A 676 33.68 -4.78 11.55
C HIS A 676 32.75 -3.79 12.28
N PRO A 677 33.17 -3.19 13.41
CA PRO A 677 32.31 -2.27 14.16
C PRO A 677 32.18 -0.92 13.44
N MET A 678 31.02 -0.29 13.56
CA MET A 678 30.73 1.06 13.08
C MET A 678 31.06 2.12 14.14
N ILE A 679 31.65 3.24 13.72
CA ILE A 679 31.88 4.43 14.56
C ILE A 679 31.15 5.65 13.97
N GLY A 680 30.53 6.43 14.85
CA GLY A 680 29.83 7.67 14.50
C GLY A 680 28.44 7.47 13.89
N PRO A 681 27.87 8.50 13.24
CA PRO A 681 26.61 8.40 12.52
C PRO A 681 26.69 7.36 11.40
N ARG A 682 25.64 6.53 11.25
CA ARG A 682 25.58 5.46 10.24
C ARG A 682 24.20 5.36 9.58
N PRO A 683 24.11 4.86 8.34
CA PRO A 683 22.84 4.58 7.66
C PRO A 683 21.99 3.55 8.42
N LEU A 684 20.68 3.59 8.24
CA LEU A 684 19.81 2.48 8.62
C LEU A 684 19.82 1.44 7.49
N PHE A 685 20.51 0.32 7.70
CA PHE A 685 20.71 -0.73 6.68
C PHE A 685 19.46 -1.61 6.44
N ILE A 686 18.36 -0.97 6.05
CA ILE A 686 17.06 -1.55 5.68
C ILE A 686 16.65 -0.98 4.33
N GLY A 687 16.44 -1.87 3.34
CA GLY A 687 16.14 -1.47 1.96
C GLY A 687 17.26 -0.65 1.29
N THR A 688 18.48 -0.73 1.81
CA THR A 688 19.71 -0.15 1.23
C THR A 688 20.23 -0.98 0.06
N ALA A 689 20.67 -0.32 -0.99
CA ALA A 689 21.49 -0.89 -2.05
C ALA A 689 22.97 -0.55 -1.77
N ILE A 690 23.88 -1.52 -1.91
CA ILE A 690 25.30 -1.33 -1.57
C ILE A 690 26.18 -2.00 -2.64
N THR A 691 27.22 -1.30 -3.10
CA THR A 691 28.23 -1.88 -4.02
C THR A 691 29.64 -1.37 -3.73
N ASP A 692 30.63 -2.16 -4.16
CA ASP A 692 32.06 -1.84 -4.18
C ASP A 692 32.32 -0.76 -5.25
N VAL A 693 33.06 0.28 -4.87
CA VAL A 693 33.47 1.41 -5.73
C VAL A 693 34.87 1.89 -5.35
N ASP A 694 35.49 2.71 -6.20
CA ASP A 694 36.69 3.47 -5.82
C ASP A 694 36.40 4.34 -4.60
N GLY A 695 37.21 4.15 -3.55
CA GLY A 695 37.03 4.79 -2.25
C GLY A 695 36.28 3.97 -1.20
N GLY A 696 35.67 2.82 -1.52
CA GLY A 696 35.04 1.94 -0.52
C GLY A 696 33.70 1.35 -0.95
N LEU A 697 32.75 1.25 -0.02
CA LEU A 697 31.41 0.73 -0.30
C LEU A 697 30.38 1.85 -0.37
N ILE A 698 29.85 2.17 -1.55
CA ILE A 698 28.79 3.17 -1.67
C ILE A 698 27.47 2.60 -1.13
N VAL A 699 26.83 3.32 -0.22
CA VAL A 699 25.56 2.97 0.43
C VAL A 699 24.49 3.92 -0.09
N LEU A 700 23.53 3.36 -0.82
CA LEU A 700 22.51 4.11 -1.56
C LEU A 700 21.10 3.75 -1.11
N GLY A 701 20.26 4.78 -0.93
CA GLY A 701 18.88 4.63 -0.48
C GLY A 701 18.74 3.96 0.90
N GLY A 702 17.54 3.45 1.17
CA GLY A 702 17.18 2.81 2.44
C GLY A 702 16.54 3.75 3.46
N GLY A 703 15.88 3.18 4.46
CA GLY A 703 15.13 3.92 5.48
C GLY A 703 13.88 3.21 5.98
N ALA A 704 13.21 3.81 6.96
CA ALA A 704 12.03 3.27 7.64
C ALA A 704 10.99 4.36 7.91
N THR A 705 9.72 3.98 8.04
CA THR A 705 8.64 4.82 8.61
C THR A 705 8.72 4.90 10.14
N CYS A 706 9.66 4.16 10.75
CA CYS A 706 9.89 4.03 12.18
C CYS A 706 8.58 3.87 12.97
N PHE A 707 7.77 2.88 12.60
CA PHE A 707 6.48 2.59 13.25
C PHE A 707 5.50 3.79 13.31
N SER A 708 5.60 4.71 12.33
CA SER A 708 4.90 6.00 12.28
C SER A 708 5.24 7.01 13.38
N PHE A 709 6.38 6.84 14.08
CA PHE A 709 6.98 7.96 14.81
C PHE A 709 7.46 9.07 13.84
N GLY A 710 7.94 8.66 12.67
CA GLY A 710 8.32 9.54 11.55
C GLY A 710 9.21 8.81 10.55
N SER A 711 9.29 9.28 9.31
CA SER A 711 10.14 8.61 8.32
C SER A 711 11.63 8.98 8.50
N HIS A 712 12.47 7.99 8.76
CA HIS A 712 13.91 8.08 8.62
C HIS A 712 14.32 7.70 7.20
N TRP A 713 15.07 8.58 6.53
CA TRP A 713 15.63 8.33 5.21
C TRP A 713 17.15 8.42 5.25
N ASN A 714 17.82 7.42 4.71
CA ASN A 714 19.27 7.48 4.55
C ASN A 714 19.63 8.56 3.54
N LYS A 715 20.68 9.31 3.83
CA LYS A 715 21.41 10.07 2.81
C LYS A 715 22.46 9.15 2.20
N PRO A 716 22.78 9.28 0.90
CA PRO A 716 23.89 8.56 0.27
C PRO A 716 25.18 8.74 1.07
N ALA A 717 25.92 7.65 1.27
CA ALA A 717 27.15 7.62 2.06
C ALA A 717 28.17 6.66 1.44
N ILE A 718 29.42 6.75 1.86
CA ILE A 718 30.47 5.78 1.53
C ILE A 718 31.02 5.15 2.80
N LEU A 719 30.92 3.83 2.89
CA LEU A 719 31.32 3.01 4.03
C LEU A 719 32.80 2.60 3.87
N THR A 720 33.62 3.02 4.81
CA THR A 720 35.10 3.09 4.67
C THR A 720 35.80 3.15 6.03
N ASP A 721 37.10 2.82 6.08
CA ASP A 721 38.00 3.12 7.20
C ASP A 721 38.94 4.33 6.96
N ASP A 722 38.98 4.89 5.75
CA ASP A 722 39.60 6.20 5.45
C ASP A 722 38.55 7.18 4.88
N PRO A 723 37.81 7.91 5.75
CA PRO A 723 36.77 8.85 5.32
C PRO A 723 37.26 9.95 4.39
N GLU A 724 38.51 10.40 4.56
CA GLU A 724 39.02 11.51 3.75
C GLU A 724 39.37 11.06 2.34
N ALA A 725 40.01 9.89 2.18
CA ALA A 725 40.30 9.33 0.86
C ALA A 725 39.00 9.05 0.10
N SER A 726 38.01 8.46 0.75
CA SER A 726 36.70 8.16 0.15
C SER A 726 35.95 9.41 -0.32
N LEU A 727 36.00 10.50 0.45
CA LEU A 727 35.38 11.77 0.04
C LEU A 727 36.16 12.46 -1.10
N ARG A 728 37.49 12.30 -1.15
CA ARG A 728 38.31 12.76 -2.28
C ARG A 728 38.04 12.02 -3.60
N CYS A 729 37.32 10.89 -3.58
CA CYS A 729 36.90 10.18 -4.80
C CYS A 729 35.75 10.87 -5.55
N GLY A 730 35.10 11.91 -5.01
CA GLY A 730 34.17 12.76 -5.77
C GLY A 730 32.78 12.20 -6.06
N TRP A 731 32.40 11.06 -5.50
CA TRP A 731 31.06 10.45 -5.71
C TRP A 731 29.91 11.39 -5.31
N GLN A 732 29.04 11.71 -6.26
CA GLN A 732 27.83 12.53 -6.06
C GLN A 732 26.66 12.07 -6.94
N LEU A 733 25.44 12.54 -6.65
CA LEU A 733 24.26 12.35 -7.51
C LEU A 733 24.38 13.26 -8.74
N LEU A 734 24.57 12.67 -9.92
CA LEU A 734 24.65 13.39 -11.20
C LEU A 734 23.26 13.77 -11.72
N THR A 735 22.33 12.80 -11.76
CA THR A 735 20.98 13.01 -12.31
C THR A 735 20.02 11.90 -11.89
N THR A 736 18.71 12.17 -12.01
CA THR A 736 17.65 11.17 -11.89
C THR A 736 16.89 11.12 -13.21
N GLN A 737 16.87 9.96 -13.85
CA GLN A 737 16.26 9.75 -15.16
C GLN A 737 14.97 8.97 -15.06
N ALA A 738 13.93 9.43 -15.77
CA ALA A 738 12.75 8.63 -16.04
C ALA A 738 13.12 7.26 -16.64
N PRO A 739 12.27 6.22 -16.53
CA PRO A 739 12.44 4.99 -17.30
C PRO A 739 12.59 5.34 -18.78
N ALA A 740 13.42 4.59 -19.52
CA ALA A 740 13.61 4.80 -20.94
C ALA A 740 12.24 4.79 -21.65
N THR A 741 12.00 5.73 -22.56
CA THR A 741 10.90 5.58 -23.52
C THR A 741 11.13 4.28 -24.28
N ALA A 742 10.08 3.47 -24.44
CA ALA A 742 10.19 2.25 -25.23
C ALA A 742 10.76 2.61 -26.61
N ALA A 743 11.83 1.94 -27.02
CA ALA A 743 12.41 2.16 -28.33
C ALA A 743 11.44 1.62 -29.39
N GLU A 744 10.64 2.51 -29.95
CA GLU A 744 10.03 2.28 -31.25
C GLU A 744 11.16 1.86 -32.20
N SER A 745 10.99 0.70 -32.86
CA SER A 745 11.95 0.28 -33.88
C SER A 745 12.02 1.40 -34.92
N PRO A 746 13.22 1.83 -35.38
CA PRO A 746 13.37 3.12 -36.04
C PRO A 746 12.61 3.16 -37.38
N ILE A 747 11.38 3.66 -37.31
CA ILE A 747 10.58 4.00 -38.49
C ILE A 747 11.33 5.12 -39.18
N HIS A 748 11.77 4.86 -40.41
CA HIS A 748 12.31 5.88 -41.30
C HIS A 748 11.24 6.96 -41.52
N HIS A 749 11.28 8.04 -40.75
CA HIS A 749 10.55 9.26 -41.10
C HIS A 749 11.15 9.83 -42.40
N PRO A 750 10.41 9.87 -43.51
CA PRO A 750 10.82 10.64 -44.66
C PRO A 750 10.70 12.13 -44.30
N VAL A 751 11.58 12.97 -44.85
CA VAL A 751 11.40 14.43 -44.75
C VAL A 751 10.22 14.82 -45.66
N VAL A 752 9.01 14.85 -45.11
CA VAL A 752 7.80 15.23 -45.84
C VAL A 752 7.69 16.76 -45.87
N ASN A 753 8.19 17.35 -46.96
CA ASN A 753 7.86 18.72 -47.32
C ASN A 753 6.36 18.83 -47.70
N GLY A 754 5.67 19.83 -47.17
CA GLY A 754 4.62 20.54 -47.90
C GLY A 754 3.35 19.77 -48.30
N SER A 755 2.66 19.12 -47.37
CA SER A 755 1.20 18.89 -47.50
C SER A 755 0.51 18.92 -46.13
N GLY A 756 -0.78 19.27 -46.11
CA GLY A 756 -1.56 19.36 -44.86
C GLY A 756 -1.90 17.97 -44.29
N PRO A 757 -2.26 17.87 -42.99
CA PRO A 757 -2.51 16.58 -42.35
C PRO A 757 -3.62 15.79 -43.06
N ARG A 758 -3.24 14.61 -43.56
CA ARG A 758 -4.15 13.56 -44.03
C ARG A 758 -4.83 12.92 -42.81
N LEU A 759 -6.07 12.47 -42.99
CA LEU A 759 -6.76 11.68 -41.97
C LEU A 759 -6.31 10.21 -42.07
N PRO A 760 -6.21 9.47 -40.95
CA PRO A 760 -5.95 8.03 -40.97
C PRO A 760 -7.05 7.30 -41.74
N GLU A 761 -6.68 6.22 -42.43
CA GLU A 761 -7.63 5.33 -43.09
C GLU A 761 -8.14 4.29 -42.08
N PRO A 762 -9.45 3.96 -42.04
CA PRO A 762 -9.97 3.07 -41.00
C PRO A 762 -9.52 1.61 -41.11
N SER A 763 -8.91 1.11 -40.03
CA SER A 763 -8.57 -0.30 -39.84
C SER A 763 -9.82 -1.18 -39.92
N GLN A 764 -9.73 -2.32 -40.61
CA GLN A 764 -10.82 -3.29 -40.64
C GLN A 764 -10.92 -4.07 -39.34
N LEU A 765 -12.14 -4.34 -38.87
CA LEU A 765 -12.35 -5.15 -37.67
C LEU A 765 -11.95 -6.62 -37.87
N PRO A 766 -11.40 -7.29 -36.85
CA PRO A 766 -11.16 -8.72 -36.89
C PRO A 766 -12.48 -9.48 -36.97
N ARG A 767 -12.59 -10.34 -37.99
CA ARG A 767 -13.74 -11.21 -38.22
C ARG A 767 -13.42 -12.61 -37.69
N ARG A 768 -14.35 -13.23 -36.97
CA ARG A 768 -14.20 -14.57 -36.37
C ARG A 768 -15.44 -15.43 -36.64
N SER A 769 -15.24 -16.74 -36.55
CA SER A 769 -16.32 -17.71 -36.40
C SER A 769 -16.72 -17.81 -34.93
N LEU A 770 -17.98 -18.13 -34.66
CA LEU A 770 -18.54 -18.36 -33.33
C LEU A 770 -18.65 -19.87 -33.03
N GLU A 771 -17.53 -20.59 -33.17
CA GLU A 771 -17.48 -22.04 -32.96
C GLU A 771 -17.68 -22.44 -31.48
N ALA A 772 -18.26 -23.62 -31.26
CA ALA A 772 -18.46 -24.19 -29.93
C ALA A 772 -17.12 -24.35 -29.19
N GLY A 773 -16.96 -23.61 -28.08
CA GLY A 773 -15.70 -23.51 -27.33
C GLY A 773 -14.95 -22.19 -27.48
N ILE A 774 -15.53 -21.19 -28.17
CA ILE A 774 -14.98 -19.83 -28.17
C ILE A 774 -15.02 -19.20 -26.77
N ASP A 775 -13.87 -18.69 -26.33
CA ASP A 775 -13.73 -17.99 -25.05
C ASP A 775 -14.18 -16.52 -25.18
N PHE A 776 -15.48 -16.28 -24.98
CA PHE A 776 -16.06 -14.94 -25.05
C PHE A 776 -15.69 -14.06 -23.84
N GLU A 777 -15.39 -14.65 -22.68
CA GLU A 777 -14.88 -13.90 -21.51
C GLU A 777 -13.50 -13.31 -21.82
N ARG A 778 -12.60 -14.09 -22.43
CA ARG A 778 -11.31 -13.61 -22.93
C ARG A 778 -11.44 -12.52 -23.99
N ILE A 779 -12.45 -12.60 -24.86
CA ILE A 779 -12.74 -11.52 -25.84
C ILE A 779 -13.18 -10.23 -25.12
N CYS A 780 -13.92 -10.34 -24.02
CA CYS A 780 -14.25 -9.21 -23.16
C CYS A 780 -13.03 -8.64 -22.41
N GLU A 781 -12.12 -9.50 -21.91
CA GLU A 781 -10.84 -9.07 -21.29
C GLU A 781 -9.91 -8.36 -22.28
N ASP A 782 -9.79 -8.87 -23.52
CA ASP A 782 -8.97 -8.27 -24.58
C ASP A 782 -9.46 -6.88 -25.01
N ALA A 783 -10.70 -6.50 -24.64
CA ALA A 783 -11.30 -5.17 -24.72
C ALA A 783 -11.29 -4.53 -26.12
N LYS A 784 -11.39 -5.35 -27.18
CA LYS A 784 -11.41 -4.93 -28.60
C LYS A 784 -12.70 -5.38 -29.30
N PRO A 785 -13.23 -4.58 -30.24
CA PRO A 785 -14.37 -4.98 -31.07
C PRO A 785 -14.02 -6.14 -32.00
N VAL A 786 -14.97 -7.05 -32.17
CA VAL A 786 -14.86 -8.28 -32.97
C VAL A 786 -16.19 -8.50 -33.70
N VAL A 787 -16.13 -9.02 -34.93
CA VAL A 787 -17.31 -9.37 -35.72
C VAL A 787 -17.43 -10.88 -35.83
N PHE A 788 -18.52 -11.45 -35.33
CA PHE A 788 -18.88 -12.85 -35.51
C PHE A 788 -19.77 -13.01 -36.75
N CYS A 789 -19.44 -13.96 -37.63
CA CYS A 789 -19.98 -14.01 -39.00
C CYS A 789 -21.06 -15.08 -39.22
N ASP A 790 -21.27 -15.97 -38.24
CA ASP A 790 -21.95 -17.26 -38.42
C ASP A 790 -22.74 -17.74 -37.19
N GLY A 791 -22.96 -16.87 -36.20
CA GLY A 791 -23.87 -17.15 -35.09
C GLY A 791 -25.33 -17.16 -35.54
N ASP A 792 -26.08 -18.24 -35.25
CA ASP A 792 -27.53 -18.27 -35.53
C ASP A 792 -28.27 -17.36 -34.54
N ILE A 793 -28.56 -16.12 -34.95
CA ILE A 793 -29.38 -15.17 -34.18
C ILE A 793 -30.90 -15.47 -34.29
N GLY A 794 -31.25 -16.68 -34.72
CA GLY A 794 -32.62 -17.17 -34.82
C GLY A 794 -33.34 -16.83 -36.13
N ARG A 795 -34.63 -17.13 -36.13
CA ARG A 795 -35.52 -16.98 -37.29
C ARG A 795 -35.70 -15.53 -37.75
N CYS A 796 -35.38 -14.55 -36.89
CA CYS A 796 -35.54 -13.12 -37.15
C CYS A 796 -34.93 -12.67 -38.49
N THR A 797 -33.77 -13.22 -38.86
CA THR A 797 -33.06 -12.98 -40.13
C THR A 797 -33.91 -13.27 -41.38
N ARG A 798 -34.84 -14.22 -41.28
CA ARG A 798 -35.75 -14.63 -42.35
C ARG A 798 -37.15 -14.04 -42.20
N LEU A 799 -37.58 -13.79 -40.96
CA LEU A 799 -38.94 -13.39 -40.65
C LEU A 799 -39.16 -11.88 -40.56
N TRP A 800 -38.21 -11.09 -40.05
CA TRP A 800 -38.44 -9.67 -39.72
C TRP A 800 -38.38 -8.74 -40.94
N ASP A 801 -39.22 -9.01 -41.95
CA ASP A 801 -39.61 -8.03 -42.96
C ASP A 801 -40.70 -7.06 -42.44
N VAL A 802 -40.98 -6.01 -43.21
CA VAL A 802 -41.92 -4.95 -42.80
C VAL A 802 -43.37 -5.43 -42.72
N ALA A 803 -43.79 -6.39 -43.55
CA ALA A 803 -45.13 -6.95 -43.49
C ALA A 803 -45.29 -7.90 -42.28
N TYR A 804 -44.26 -8.68 -41.95
CA TYR A 804 -44.19 -9.50 -40.75
C TYR A 804 -44.24 -8.65 -39.48
N LEU A 805 -43.34 -7.67 -39.36
CA LEU A 805 -43.25 -6.80 -38.18
C LEU A 805 -44.57 -6.04 -37.97
N LYS A 806 -45.19 -5.48 -39.03
CA LYS A 806 -46.53 -4.85 -38.95
C LYS A 806 -47.61 -5.80 -38.43
N ARG A 807 -47.58 -7.07 -38.85
CA ARG A 807 -48.59 -8.08 -38.46
C ARG A 807 -48.42 -8.56 -37.03
N MET A 808 -47.17 -8.75 -36.57
CA MET A 808 -46.91 -9.32 -35.24
C MET A 808 -46.94 -8.27 -34.13
N ILE A 809 -46.35 -7.08 -34.34
CA ILE A 809 -46.27 -6.00 -33.34
C ILE A 809 -47.56 -5.15 -33.32
N GLY A 810 -48.39 -5.26 -34.37
CA GLY A 810 -49.56 -4.41 -34.59
C GLY A 810 -49.19 -3.13 -35.34
N ALA A 811 -49.87 -2.87 -36.46
CA ALA A 811 -49.56 -1.71 -37.32
C ALA A 811 -49.97 -0.37 -36.66
N ASP A 812 -51.00 -0.38 -35.81
CA ASP A 812 -51.57 0.74 -35.07
C ASP A 812 -50.90 1.01 -33.72
N ARG A 813 -50.07 0.07 -33.22
CA ARG A 813 -49.29 0.20 -31.97
C ARG A 813 -48.47 1.48 -32.01
N LYS A 814 -48.59 2.32 -30.97
CA LYS A 814 -47.92 3.62 -30.93
C LYS A 814 -46.47 3.46 -30.47
N VAL A 815 -45.53 4.00 -31.24
CA VAL A 815 -44.10 4.02 -30.93
C VAL A 815 -43.55 5.45 -30.96
N VAL A 816 -42.50 5.70 -30.18
CA VAL A 816 -41.74 6.96 -30.21
C VAL A 816 -40.54 6.79 -31.14
N VAL A 817 -40.34 7.75 -32.04
CA VAL A 817 -39.20 7.77 -32.97
C VAL A 817 -38.49 9.12 -32.92
N HIS A 818 -37.19 9.11 -33.16
CA HIS A 818 -36.45 10.31 -33.53
C HIS A 818 -36.76 10.61 -35.01
N SER A 819 -37.13 11.85 -35.30
CA SER A 819 -37.46 12.34 -36.65
C SER A 819 -36.50 13.47 -36.99
N SER A 820 -35.57 13.24 -37.92
CA SER A 820 -34.59 14.22 -38.39
C SER A 820 -35.01 14.82 -39.73
N SER A 821 -34.61 16.07 -39.99
CA SER A 821 -34.65 16.67 -41.33
C SER A 821 -33.35 16.50 -42.12
N GLY A 822 -32.26 16.15 -41.45
CA GLY A 822 -30.94 15.87 -42.05
C GLY A 822 -30.52 14.41 -41.90
N GLU A 823 -29.50 14.00 -42.67
CA GLU A 823 -29.03 12.61 -42.69
C GLU A 823 -28.35 12.15 -41.39
N ARG A 824 -27.83 13.10 -40.60
CA ARG A 824 -27.26 12.85 -39.27
C ARG A 824 -28.09 13.49 -38.17
N MET A 825 -28.28 12.74 -37.09
CA MET A 825 -28.74 13.27 -35.81
C MET A 825 -27.56 13.76 -34.95
N ASP A 826 -27.79 14.81 -34.17
CA ASP A 826 -26.86 15.44 -33.24
C ASP A 826 -27.58 15.70 -31.91
N PHE A 827 -27.19 14.97 -30.86
CA PHE A 827 -27.85 15.02 -29.55
C PHE A 827 -27.63 16.34 -28.79
N ALA A 828 -26.49 17.01 -29.02
CA ALA A 828 -26.15 18.25 -28.36
C ALA A 828 -26.84 19.46 -29.03
N LYS A 829 -26.93 19.46 -30.37
CA LYS A 829 -27.72 20.46 -31.13
C LYS A 829 -29.22 20.17 -31.14
N LYS A 830 -29.64 18.94 -30.85
CA LYS A 830 -31.04 18.45 -30.91
C LYS A 830 -31.71 18.74 -32.26
N ASN A 831 -31.03 18.40 -33.36
CA ASN A 831 -31.54 18.61 -34.72
C ASN A 831 -32.60 17.57 -35.17
N PHE A 832 -33.28 16.94 -34.21
CA PHE A 832 -34.31 15.92 -34.41
C PHE A 832 -35.41 16.10 -33.37
N GLU A 833 -36.63 15.67 -33.71
CA GLU A 833 -37.78 15.70 -32.83
C GLU A 833 -38.14 14.30 -32.34
N TYR A 834 -38.68 14.19 -31.12
CA TYR A 834 -39.38 12.98 -30.68
C TYR A 834 -40.82 13.04 -31.22
N ARG A 835 -41.20 12.07 -32.06
CA ARG A 835 -42.56 11.98 -32.60
C ARG A 835 -43.16 10.62 -32.26
N THR A 836 -44.37 10.64 -31.67
CA THR A 836 -45.18 9.43 -31.50
C THR A 836 -45.97 9.16 -32.77
N MET A 837 -45.89 7.95 -33.30
CA MET A 837 -46.68 7.53 -34.47
C MET A 837 -47.01 6.04 -34.42
N GLU A 838 -47.85 5.59 -35.34
CA GLU A 838 -48.21 4.18 -35.51
C GLU A 838 -47.03 3.40 -36.10
N PHE A 839 -46.77 2.20 -35.57
CA PHE A 839 -45.60 1.39 -35.91
C PHE A 839 -45.56 1.02 -37.40
N GLY A 840 -46.71 0.70 -37.99
CA GLY A 840 -46.82 0.46 -39.42
C GLY A 840 -46.49 1.71 -40.24
N ALA A 841 -47.04 2.87 -39.85
CA ALA A 841 -46.72 4.14 -40.49
C ALA A 841 -45.25 4.55 -40.33
N PHE A 842 -44.59 4.20 -39.21
CA PHE A 842 -43.15 4.36 -39.05
C PHE A 842 -42.36 3.50 -40.06
N LEU A 843 -42.68 2.20 -40.17
CA LEU A 843 -42.01 1.31 -41.11
C LEU A 843 -42.23 1.72 -42.58
N ASP A 844 -43.45 2.10 -42.96
CA ASP A 844 -43.78 2.63 -44.30
C ASP A 844 -42.97 3.87 -44.67
N ARG A 845 -42.65 4.71 -43.68
CA ARG A 845 -41.86 5.94 -43.89
C ARG A 845 -40.37 5.63 -43.97
N CYS A 846 -39.87 4.67 -43.20
CA CYS A 846 -38.51 4.16 -43.32
C CYS A 846 -38.25 3.49 -44.69
N GLU A 847 -39.20 2.71 -45.22
CA GLU A 847 -39.10 2.13 -46.58
C GLU A 847 -39.13 3.20 -47.68
N ARG A 848 -39.86 4.31 -47.48
CA ARG A 848 -39.78 5.50 -48.34
C ARG A 848 -38.51 6.35 -48.12
N GLY A 849 -37.57 5.89 -47.29
CA GLY A 849 -36.29 6.55 -47.05
C GLY A 849 -36.34 7.75 -46.10
N GLU A 850 -37.42 7.95 -45.34
CA GLU A 850 -37.49 9.04 -44.37
C GLU A 850 -36.48 8.85 -43.23
N ARG A 851 -35.93 9.96 -42.73
CA ARG A 851 -34.82 9.98 -41.75
C ARG A 851 -35.32 9.75 -40.31
N LEU A 852 -35.88 8.56 -40.06
CA LEU A 852 -36.49 8.14 -38.80
C LEU A 852 -35.68 7.04 -38.09
N TYR A 853 -35.67 7.05 -36.75
CA TYR A 853 -35.00 6.05 -35.91
C TYR A 853 -35.84 5.69 -34.68
N LEU A 854 -36.12 4.41 -34.44
CA LEU A 854 -36.94 3.92 -33.32
C LEU A 854 -36.29 4.23 -31.96
N ARG A 855 -37.03 4.88 -31.06
CA ARG A 855 -36.61 5.09 -29.66
C ARG A 855 -37.21 3.99 -28.77
N SER A 856 -36.52 2.87 -28.69
CA SER A 856 -36.88 1.77 -27.78
C SER A 856 -36.66 2.17 -26.32
N ILE A 857 -37.70 1.91 -25.51
CA ILE A 857 -37.89 2.26 -24.10
C ILE A 857 -38.88 1.21 -23.55
N SER A 858 -38.81 0.90 -22.25
CA SER A 858 -39.78 -0.02 -21.62
C SER A 858 -41.22 0.43 -21.90
N GLN A 859 -42.09 -0.51 -22.27
CA GLN A 859 -43.52 -0.26 -22.53
C GLN A 859 -44.27 0.06 -21.23
N GLU A 860 -43.98 -0.67 -20.14
CA GLU A 860 -44.66 -0.49 -18.86
C GLU A 860 -44.14 0.72 -18.11
N LEU A 861 -42.82 0.84 -17.98
CA LEU A 861 -42.16 1.86 -17.18
C LEU A 861 -41.00 2.53 -17.96
N PRO A 862 -41.30 3.35 -18.99
CA PRO A 862 -40.29 3.98 -19.86
C PRO A 862 -39.26 4.90 -19.15
N SER A 863 -39.55 5.29 -17.90
CA SER A 863 -38.71 6.11 -17.04
C SER A 863 -38.08 5.33 -15.89
N GLU A 864 -38.34 4.01 -15.75
CA GLU A 864 -37.91 3.21 -14.61
C GLU A 864 -37.20 1.91 -14.94
N GLN A 865 -37.63 1.20 -15.99
CA GLN A 865 -37.02 -0.05 -16.46
C GLN A 865 -36.24 0.19 -17.76
N PRO A 866 -35.05 -0.42 -17.93
CA PRO A 866 -34.43 -0.55 -19.24
C PRO A 866 -35.35 -1.30 -20.21
N THR A 867 -35.19 -1.07 -21.52
CA THR A 867 -35.96 -1.78 -22.55
C THR A 867 -35.46 -3.21 -22.75
N ASN A 868 -36.38 -4.15 -22.88
CA ASN A 868 -36.09 -5.57 -23.08
C ASN A 868 -36.96 -6.10 -24.23
N LEU A 869 -36.34 -6.67 -25.27
CA LEU A 869 -37.05 -7.26 -26.41
C LEU A 869 -38.13 -8.27 -25.98
N ALA A 870 -37.88 -9.06 -24.94
CA ALA A 870 -38.81 -10.07 -24.45
C ALA A 870 -40.07 -9.47 -23.80
N ASP A 871 -39.92 -8.37 -23.05
CA ASP A 871 -41.01 -7.73 -22.31
C ASP A 871 -41.74 -6.69 -23.18
N ASP A 872 -41.00 -5.96 -24.01
CA ASP A 872 -41.51 -4.89 -24.87
C ASP A 872 -42.06 -5.41 -26.20
N TYR A 873 -41.56 -6.51 -26.74
CA TYR A 873 -42.00 -7.07 -28.03
C TYR A 873 -42.17 -8.61 -27.97
N PRO A 874 -42.96 -9.14 -27.01
CA PRO A 874 -43.13 -10.58 -26.81
C PRO A 874 -43.68 -11.31 -28.06
N GLU A 875 -44.36 -10.59 -28.96
CA GLU A 875 -44.95 -11.14 -30.19
C GLU A 875 -43.91 -11.54 -31.24
N ILE A 876 -42.68 -11.02 -31.13
CA ILE A 876 -41.54 -11.34 -32.00
C ILE A 876 -40.29 -11.84 -31.25
N ALA A 877 -40.29 -11.79 -29.91
CA ALA A 877 -39.13 -12.17 -29.09
C ALA A 877 -38.64 -13.58 -29.41
N ALA A 878 -39.55 -14.55 -29.55
CA ALA A 878 -39.25 -15.95 -29.88
C ALA A 878 -38.85 -16.20 -31.36
N ASP A 879 -38.52 -15.15 -32.12
CA ASP A 879 -37.79 -15.25 -33.40
C ASP A 879 -36.31 -14.87 -33.28
N PHE A 880 -35.93 -14.14 -32.22
CA PHE A 880 -34.56 -13.75 -31.96
C PHE A 880 -33.98 -14.61 -30.84
N GLU A 881 -32.90 -15.32 -31.15
CA GLU A 881 -32.14 -16.11 -30.18
C GLU A 881 -30.72 -15.54 -30.16
N LEU A 882 -30.03 -15.60 -29.02
CA LEU A 882 -28.61 -15.27 -28.95
C LEU A 882 -27.84 -16.61 -28.88
N PRO A 883 -26.79 -16.83 -29.69
CA PRO A 883 -26.01 -18.07 -29.65
C PRO A 883 -25.51 -18.41 -28.23
N GLY A 884 -25.48 -19.69 -27.89
CA GLY A 884 -25.15 -20.18 -26.54
C GLY A 884 -23.73 -19.83 -26.09
N GLU A 885 -22.84 -19.64 -27.06
CA GLU A 885 -21.46 -19.14 -26.91
C GLU A 885 -21.39 -17.74 -26.25
N LEU A 886 -22.50 -16.99 -26.26
CA LEU A 886 -22.62 -15.65 -25.70
C LEU A 886 -23.49 -15.61 -24.43
N ILE A 887 -23.70 -16.75 -23.75
CA ILE A 887 -24.61 -16.87 -22.58
C ILE A 887 -24.34 -15.83 -21.48
N SER A 888 -23.08 -15.47 -21.22
CA SER A 888 -22.70 -14.48 -20.19
C SER A 888 -23.19 -13.06 -20.48
N VAL A 889 -23.55 -12.73 -21.74
CA VAL A 889 -24.26 -11.50 -22.12
C VAL A 889 -25.67 -11.48 -21.50
N VAL A 890 -26.33 -12.64 -21.43
CA VAL A 890 -27.68 -12.79 -20.88
C VAL A 890 -27.64 -12.85 -19.35
N GLU A 891 -26.67 -13.54 -18.77
CA GLU A 891 -26.48 -13.61 -17.31
C GLU A 891 -26.16 -12.25 -16.67
N SER A 892 -25.49 -11.36 -17.42
CA SER A 892 -25.13 -10.00 -16.99
C SER A 892 -25.95 -8.89 -17.69
N LEU A 893 -27.10 -9.25 -18.28
CA LEU A 893 -27.97 -8.37 -19.07
C LEU A 893 -28.37 -7.08 -18.34
N HIS A 894 -28.29 -5.96 -19.05
CA HIS A 894 -28.84 -4.68 -18.63
C HIS A 894 -30.02 -4.22 -19.50
N SER A 895 -29.97 -4.41 -20.83
CA SER A 895 -31.08 -4.08 -21.73
C SER A 895 -30.89 -4.73 -23.11
N SER A 896 -31.98 -5.00 -23.84
CA SER A 896 -31.95 -5.54 -25.22
C SER A 896 -32.75 -4.70 -26.25
N PRO A 897 -32.48 -3.38 -26.41
CA PRO A 897 -33.16 -2.52 -27.37
C PRO A 897 -33.28 -3.09 -28.80
N LEU A 898 -34.52 -3.22 -29.29
CA LEU A 898 -34.81 -3.31 -30.73
C LEU A 898 -34.35 -2.01 -31.43
N ARG A 899 -33.65 -2.11 -32.55
CA ARG A 899 -33.10 -0.96 -33.30
C ARG A 899 -33.58 -1.00 -34.75
N ILE A 900 -34.58 -0.19 -35.08
CA ILE A 900 -35.11 0.00 -36.44
C ILE A 900 -34.82 1.43 -36.90
N SER A 901 -34.34 1.60 -38.12
CA SER A 901 -34.10 2.93 -38.71
C SER A 901 -34.29 2.95 -40.22
N GLY A 902 -34.75 4.08 -40.75
CA GLY A 902 -34.48 4.45 -42.13
C GLY A 902 -33.01 4.87 -42.32
N PRO A 903 -32.67 5.50 -43.46
CA PRO A 903 -31.29 5.88 -43.80
C PRO A 903 -30.78 7.12 -43.03
N VAL A 904 -30.75 7.05 -41.70
CA VAL A 904 -30.29 8.14 -40.79
C VAL A 904 -29.14 7.69 -39.89
N ARG A 905 -28.10 8.52 -39.81
CA ARG A 905 -26.86 8.32 -39.06
C ARG A 905 -27.02 8.74 -37.59
N MET A 906 -26.61 7.87 -36.67
CA MET A 906 -26.49 8.20 -35.24
C MET A 906 -25.32 9.15 -34.97
N TRP A 907 -25.44 10.04 -33.98
CA TRP A 907 -24.32 10.84 -33.50
C TRP A 907 -23.16 9.95 -33.00
N LEU A 908 -21.94 10.50 -33.00
CA LEU A 908 -20.80 9.85 -32.34
C LEU A 908 -21.04 9.87 -30.81
N HIS A 909 -21.02 8.70 -30.19
CA HIS A 909 -21.21 8.49 -28.75
C HIS A 909 -20.29 7.39 -28.22
N TYR A 910 -20.18 7.25 -26.91
CA TYR A 910 -19.72 6.01 -26.27
C TYR A 910 -20.81 5.48 -25.33
N ASP A 911 -20.83 4.16 -25.15
CA ASP A 911 -21.64 3.48 -24.15
C ASP A 911 -20.77 3.10 -22.95
N VAL A 912 -21.31 3.17 -21.72
CA VAL A 912 -20.56 2.82 -20.50
C VAL A 912 -20.45 1.31 -20.31
N MET A 913 -21.36 0.55 -20.92
CA MET A 913 -21.44 -0.91 -20.86
C MET A 913 -20.97 -1.55 -22.16
N ALA A 914 -20.46 -2.78 -22.08
CA ALA A 914 -20.28 -3.62 -23.26
C ALA A 914 -21.62 -3.87 -23.95
N ASN A 915 -21.61 -4.02 -25.27
CA ASN A 915 -22.79 -4.44 -26.01
C ASN A 915 -22.49 -5.34 -27.21
N VAL A 916 -23.48 -6.14 -27.62
CA VAL A 916 -23.45 -6.95 -28.86
C VAL A 916 -24.58 -6.51 -29.80
N LEU A 917 -24.19 -5.92 -30.93
CA LEU A 917 -25.08 -5.44 -31.97
C LEU A 917 -25.32 -6.55 -33.00
N CYS A 918 -26.48 -7.21 -32.91
CA CYS A 918 -26.90 -8.32 -33.76
C CYS A 918 -27.71 -7.77 -34.94
N GLN A 919 -27.14 -7.78 -36.15
CA GLN A 919 -27.73 -7.17 -37.34
C GLN A 919 -28.71 -8.15 -38.03
N VAL A 920 -30.00 -7.77 -38.13
CA VAL A 920 -31.07 -8.67 -38.58
C VAL A 920 -31.47 -8.44 -40.03
N ARG A 921 -31.59 -7.18 -40.48
CA ARG A 921 -32.02 -6.82 -41.85
C ARG A 921 -31.36 -5.53 -42.33
N GLY A 922 -31.03 -5.47 -43.62
CA GLY A 922 -30.25 -4.38 -44.22
C GLY A 922 -28.79 -4.38 -43.75
N ARG A 923 -28.01 -3.39 -44.18
CA ARG A 923 -26.60 -3.23 -43.79
C ARG A 923 -26.38 -1.94 -43.00
N LYS A 924 -25.28 -1.91 -42.23
CA LYS A 924 -24.81 -0.72 -41.50
C LYS A 924 -23.30 -0.60 -41.60
N ARG A 925 -22.82 0.57 -42.00
CA ARG A 925 -21.44 1.00 -41.80
C ARG A 925 -21.29 1.47 -40.35
N VAL A 926 -20.42 0.82 -39.59
CA VAL A 926 -20.09 1.20 -38.21
C VAL A 926 -18.65 1.69 -38.18
N ARG A 927 -18.44 2.89 -37.63
CA ARG A 927 -17.11 3.47 -37.39
C ARG A 927 -16.88 3.60 -35.89
N LEU A 928 -15.78 3.05 -35.39
CA LEU A 928 -15.44 2.95 -33.97
C LEU A 928 -14.06 3.55 -33.70
N TYR A 929 -13.81 3.94 -32.45
CA TYR A 929 -12.56 4.50 -31.97
C TYR A 929 -12.26 3.98 -30.55
N PRO A 930 -11.01 3.62 -30.24
CA PRO A 930 -10.63 3.12 -28.93
C PRO A 930 -10.73 4.22 -27.86
N PRO A 931 -10.99 3.89 -26.58
CA PRO A 931 -11.14 4.85 -25.48
C PRO A 931 -10.04 5.92 -25.33
N ALA A 932 -8.83 5.67 -25.84
CA ALA A 932 -7.72 6.63 -25.84
C ALA A 932 -8.02 7.91 -26.64
N ASP A 933 -8.82 7.82 -27.71
CA ASP A 933 -9.07 8.89 -28.67
C ASP A 933 -10.07 9.96 -28.17
N VAL A 934 -10.65 9.78 -26.97
CA VAL A 934 -11.74 10.63 -26.44
C VAL A 934 -11.39 12.13 -26.42
N ASN A 935 -10.12 12.45 -26.20
CA ASN A 935 -9.60 13.83 -26.19
C ASN A 935 -9.47 14.46 -27.59
N LEU A 936 -9.43 13.63 -28.65
CA LEU A 936 -9.35 14.06 -30.06
C LEU A 936 -10.76 14.16 -30.67
N LEU A 937 -11.70 13.38 -30.16
CA LEU A 937 -13.06 13.23 -30.67
C LEU A 937 -14.07 14.23 -30.07
N GLY A 938 -13.60 15.29 -29.40
CA GLY A 938 -14.42 16.49 -29.12
C GLY A 938 -15.59 16.30 -28.14
N PHE A 939 -15.50 15.32 -27.24
CA PHE A 939 -16.46 15.13 -26.17
C PHE A 939 -16.32 16.25 -25.11
N ALA A 940 -17.44 16.84 -24.70
CA ALA A 940 -17.45 17.82 -23.61
C ALA A 940 -17.37 17.12 -22.23
N PRO A 941 -16.82 17.77 -21.18
CA PRO A 941 -16.71 17.16 -19.85
C PRO A 941 -18.05 16.67 -19.29
N GLY A 942 -18.21 15.36 -19.09
CA GLY A 942 -19.45 14.74 -18.64
C GLY A 942 -20.55 14.64 -19.70
N ALA A 943 -20.21 14.65 -21.00
CA ALA A 943 -21.11 14.33 -22.10
C ALA A 943 -20.70 13.01 -22.78
N SER A 944 -21.69 12.16 -23.07
CA SER A 944 -21.51 10.87 -23.76
C SER A 944 -21.65 10.95 -25.29
N SER A 945 -21.77 12.16 -25.86
CA SER A 945 -21.94 12.39 -27.29
C SER A 945 -21.07 13.55 -27.81
N SER A 946 -20.58 13.45 -29.04
CA SER A 946 -19.75 14.45 -29.71
C SER A 946 -20.49 15.27 -30.77
N LEU A 947 -20.05 16.51 -30.95
CA LEU A 947 -20.49 17.42 -32.02
C LEU A 947 -19.80 17.14 -33.38
N ILE A 948 -18.71 16.36 -33.40
CA ILE A 948 -17.92 16.09 -34.60
C ILE A 948 -18.67 15.19 -35.59
N ASP A 949 -18.54 15.44 -36.89
CA ASP A 949 -18.76 14.40 -37.90
C ASP A 949 -17.43 13.70 -38.22
N VAL A 950 -17.43 12.37 -38.22
CA VAL A 950 -16.26 11.56 -38.56
C VAL A 950 -16.32 10.99 -39.97
N PHE A 951 -17.43 11.17 -40.69
CA PHE A 951 -17.54 10.86 -42.11
C PHE A 951 -17.39 12.12 -42.98
N GLU A 952 -17.81 13.29 -42.47
CA GLU A 952 -17.79 14.57 -43.20
C GLU A 952 -16.82 15.58 -42.55
N VAL A 953 -15.52 15.37 -42.76
CA VAL A 953 -14.44 16.25 -42.26
C VAL A 953 -13.93 17.16 -43.37
N GLY A 954 -14.21 18.46 -43.26
CA GLY A 954 -13.82 19.47 -44.24
C GLY A 954 -12.30 19.59 -44.50
N GLU A 955 -11.96 20.27 -45.59
CA GLU A 955 -10.57 20.50 -46.00
C GLU A 955 -9.94 21.66 -45.21
N GLY A 956 -9.31 21.32 -44.09
CA GLY A 956 -8.49 22.22 -43.29
C GLY A 956 -9.05 22.53 -41.89
N GLY A 957 -8.25 23.24 -41.09
CA GLY A 957 -8.61 23.69 -39.75
C GLY A 957 -8.27 22.71 -38.61
N ARG A 958 -8.42 23.20 -37.37
CA ARG A 958 -8.01 22.50 -36.13
C ARG A 958 -8.69 21.14 -35.95
N LEU A 959 -9.93 20.98 -36.40
CA LEU A 959 -10.68 19.72 -36.32
C LEU A 959 -9.97 18.60 -37.10
N ARG A 960 -9.57 18.86 -38.35
CA ARG A 960 -8.85 17.88 -39.17
C ARG A 960 -7.50 17.50 -38.55
N ALA A 961 -6.79 18.47 -37.97
CA ALA A 961 -5.52 18.21 -37.28
C ALA A 961 -5.68 17.39 -35.98
N ALA A 962 -6.80 17.50 -35.26
CA ALA A 962 -7.10 16.63 -34.12
C ALA A 962 -7.41 15.20 -34.58
N LEU A 963 -8.31 15.05 -35.57
CA LEU A 963 -8.71 13.75 -36.11
C LEU A 963 -7.59 13.00 -36.84
N ALA A 964 -6.56 13.70 -37.34
CA ALA A 964 -5.37 13.10 -37.95
C ALA A 964 -4.55 12.20 -37.00
N ASN A 965 -4.78 12.27 -35.68
CA ASN A 965 -4.09 11.46 -34.68
C ASN A 965 -5.00 10.38 -34.03
N THR A 966 -6.14 10.07 -34.66
CA THR A 966 -7.08 9.04 -34.18
C THR A 966 -6.77 7.66 -34.76
N HIS A 967 -7.36 6.62 -34.19
CA HIS A 967 -7.20 5.22 -34.54
C HIS A 967 -8.57 4.65 -34.97
N PRO A 968 -9.14 5.12 -36.11
CA PRO A 968 -10.46 4.68 -36.57
C PRO A 968 -10.46 3.20 -36.95
N PHE A 969 -11.49 2.49 -36.51
CA PHE A 969 -11.88 1.18 -37.01
C PHE A 969 -13.19 1.28 -37.79
N GLU A 970 -13.38 0.44 -38.80
CA GLU A 970 -14.59 0.41 -39.61
C GLU A 970 -15.00 -1.02 -40.01
N VAL A 971 -16.32 -1.21 -40.14
CA VAL A 971 -16.92 -2.43 -40.69
C VAL A 971 -18.24 -2.09 -41.40
N ASP A 972 -18.52 -2.79 -42.51
CA ASP A 972 -19.89 -2.98 -43.00
C ASP A 972 -20.47 -4.27 -42.39
N LEU A 973 -21.51 -4.12 -41.57
CA LEU A 973 -22.16 -5.19 -40.83
C LEU A 973 -23.40 -5.68 -41.59
N HIS A 974 -23.48 -7.00 -41.82
CA HIS A 974 -24.49 -7.65 -42.67
C HIS A 974 -25.56 -8.41 -41.85
N PRO A 975 -26.71 -8.76 -42.45
CA PRO A 975 -27.71 -9.63 -41.82
C PRO A 975 -27.12 -10.96 -41.34
N GLY A 976 -27.36 -11.31 -40.07
CA GLY A 976 -26.80 -12.47 -39.38
C GLY A 976 -25.55 -12.17 -38.56
N GLU A 977 -24.88 -11.04 -38.78
CA GLU A 977 -23.60 -10.74 -38.13
C GLU A 977 -23.76 -10.08 -36.76
N ILE A 978 -22.89 -10.44 -35.81
CA ILE A 978 -22.86 -9.91 -34.44
C ILE A 978 -21.58 -9.10 -34.26
N LEU A 979 -21.71 -7.79 -33.99
CA LEU A 979 -20.59 -6.93 -33.62
C LEU A 979 -20.51 -6.78 -32.10
N PHE A 980 -19.43 -7.26 -31.50
CA PHE A 980 -19.08 -6.92 -30.11
C PHE A 980 -18.48 -5.52 -30.04
N ILE A 981 -19.01 -4.69 -29.13
CA ILE A 981 -18.53 -3.35 -28.80
C ILE A 981 -18.14 -3.34 -27.31
N PRO A 982 -16.83 -3.25 -26.98
CA PRO A 982 -16.38 -3.18 -25.58
C PRO A 982 -16.76 -1.83 -24.94
N PRO A 983 -16.78 -1.71 -23.60
CA PRO A 983 -17.20 -0.49 -22.92
C PRO A 983 -16.29 0.70 -23.27
N MET A 984 -16.87 1.90 -23.28
CA MET A 984 -16.22 3.18 -23.60
C MET A 984 -15.70 3.32 -25.04
N TRP A 985 -15.91 2.35 -25.94
CA TRP A 985 -15.59 2.50 -27.36
C TRP A 985 -16.52 3.51 -28.02
N MET A 986 -15.93 4.57 -28.58
CA MET A 986 -16.69 5.66 -29.19
C MET A 986 -17.04 5.27 -30.61
N HIS A 987 -18.32 5.29 -30.98
CA HIS A 987 -18.77 4.80 -32.26
C HIS A 987 -19.96 5.59 -32.83
N THR A 988 -20.16 5.44 -34.14
CA THR A 988 -21.29 5.97 -34.90
C THR A 988 -21.71 4.94 -35.95
N VAL A 989 -23.01 4.94 -36.26
CA VAL A 989 -23.67 3.92 -37.07
C VAL A 989 -24.45 4.61 -38.19
N ALA A 990 -24.17 4.22 -39.42
CA ALA A 990 -24.83 4.71 -40.64
C ALA A 990 -25.45 3.52 -41.39
N PRO A 991 -26.79 3.42 -41.48
CA PRO A 991 -27.45 2.46 -42.37
C PRO A 991 -27.05 2.72 -43.83
N THR A 992 -26.65 1.67 -44.54
CA THR A 992 -26.19 1.75 -45.95
C THR A 992 -27.27 1.25 -46.92
N ASP A 993 -28.01 0.21 -46.55
CA ASP A 993 -29.11 -0.35 -47.36
C ASP A 993 -30.49 0.00 -46.74
N GLY A 994 -31.10 1.11 -47.17
CA GLY A 994 -32.53 1.41 -46.98
C GLY A 994 -33.03 1.40 -45.52
N ILE A 995 -34.00 0.52 -45.23
CA ILE A 995 -34.47 0.25 -43.86
C ILE A 995 -33.60 -0.82 -43.20
N SER A 996 -33.15 -0.56 -41.98
CA SER A 996 -32.24 -1.43 -41.24
C SER A 996 -32.84 -1.85 -39.90
N VAL A 997 -32.68 -3.13 -39.54
CA VAL A 997 -33.19 -3.74 -38.30
C VAL A 997 -32.07 -4.49 -37.59
N ALA A 998 -31.97 -4.34 -36.27
CA ALA A 998 -31.09 -5.08 -35.39
C ALA A 998 -31.67 -5.21 -33.98
N VAL A 999 -31.07 -6.07 -33.17
CA VAL A 999 -31.15 -6.03 -31.71
C VAL A 999 -29.78 -5.56 -31.21
N ASN A 1000 -29.72 -4.68 -30.21
CA ASN A 1000 -28.46 -4.38 -29.51
C ASN A 1000 -28.62 -4.73 -28.03
N ILE A 1001 -27.74 -5.59 -27.51
CA ILE A 1001 -27.84 -6.13 -26.15
C ILE A 1001 -26.69 -5.58 -25.31
N PHE A 1002 -27.03 -4.88 -24.23
CA PHE A 1002 -26.10 -4.23 -23.30
C PHE A 1002 -25.95 -5.07 -22.04
N PHE A 1003 -24.72 -5.28 -21.57
CA PHE A 1003 -24.42 -6.18 -20.47
C PHE A 1003 -23.26 -5.68 -19.58
N ARG A 1004 -23.21 -6.16 -18.34
CA ARG A 1004 -22.30 -5.67 -17.30
C ARG A 1004 -21.02 -6.51 -17.23
N ASN A 1005 -20.05 -6.17 -18.08
CA ASN A 1005 -18.74 -6.83 -18.14
C ASN A 1005 -17.72 -6.37 -17.06
N LEU A 1006 -18.16 -5.66 -16.03
CA LEU A 1006 -17.35 -5.21 -14.89
C LEU A 1006 -18.04 -5.57 -13.57
N GLY A 1007 -17.27 -5.67 -12.48
CA GLY A 1007 -17.81 -5.86 -11.13
C GLY A 1007 -18.84 -4.78 -10.74
N PRO A 1008 -19.89 -5.12 -9.96
CA PRO A 1008 -20.98 -4.21 -9.63
C PRO A 1008 -20.51 -2.94 -8.90
N GLU A 1009 -19.40 -2.99 -8.17
CA GLU A 1009 -18.78 -1.88 -7.44
C GLU A 1009 -18.17 -0.80 -8.34
N PHE A 1010 -17.94 -1.10 -9.63
CA PHE A 1010 -17.42 -0.14 -10.61
C PHE A 1010 -18.54 0.74 -11.20
N TYR A 1011 -19.79 0.28 -11.23
CA TYR A 1011 -20.93 1.06 -11.74
C TYR A 1011 -21.49 2.02 -10.68
N ALA A 1012 -21.98 3.19 -11.12
CA ALA A 1012 -22.46 4.22 -10.19
C ALA A 1012 -23.82 3.85 -9.56
N ALA A 1013 -23.83 3.65 -8.24
CA ALA A 1013 -25.02 3.27 -7.47
C ALA A 1013 -26.21 4.23 -7.68
N GLY A 1014 -27.40 3.66 -7.89
CA GLY A 1014 -28.64 4.36 -8.20
C GLY A 1014 -29.16 4.05 -9.61
N LYS A 1015 -30.24 4.74 -10.00
CA LYS A 1015 -31.00 4.47 -11.23
C LYS A 1015 -30.20 4.82 -12.50
N ASP A 1016 -30.10 3.88 -13.43
CA ASP A 1016 -29.60 4.07 -14.80
C ASP A 1016 -30.44 3.23 -15.77
N VAL A 1017 -31.43 3.87 -16.39
CA VAL A 1017 -32.39 3.23 -17.31
C VAL A 1017 -31.80 2.98 -18.70
N TYR A 1018 -30.76 3.73 -19.07
CA TYR A 1018 -30.25 3.80 -20.45
C TYR A 1018 -28.85 3.19 -20.62
N GLY A 1019 -28.22 2.70 -19.56
CA GLY A 1019 -26.86 2.13 -19.59
C GLY A 1019 -25.76 3.17 -19.78
N ASN A 1020 -26.10 4.45 -19.57
CA ASN A 1020 -25.31 5.62 -20.00
C ASN A 1020 -24.74 6.42 -18.82
N ARG A 1021 -24.81 5.89 -17.59
CA ARG A 1021 -24.29 6.58 -16.41
C ARG A 1021 -22.85 6.18 -16.14
N ASP A 1022 -21.95 7.17 -16.17
CA ASP A 1022 -20.52 7.01 -15.93
C ASP A 1022 -20.18 6.16 -14.69
N LEU A 1023 -19.06 5.44 -14.79
CA LEU A 1023 -18.55 4.58 -13.72
C LEU A 1023 -18.35 5.33 -12.40
N ALA A 1024 -18.55 4.63 -11.28
CA ALA A 1024 -18.52 5.17 -9.92
C ALA A 1024 -17.19 5.88 -9.58
N ALA A 1025 -16.09 5.52 -10.24
CA ALA A 1025 -14.81 6.20 -10.11
C ALA A 1025 -14.84 7.62 -10.68
N TYR A 1026 -15.39 7.82 -11.89
CA TYR A 1026 -15.53 9.13 -12.52
C TYR A 1026 -16.55 10.00 -11.76
N GLU A 1027 -17.68 9.41 -11.36
CA GLU A 1027 -18.69 10.09 -10.53
C GLU A 1027 -18.19 10.45 -9.12
N ARG A 1028 -17.15 9.80 -8.59
CA ARG A 1028 -16.40 10.29 -7.42
C ARG A 1028 -15.46 11.44 -7.83
N GLY A 1029 -14.65 11.23 -8.86
CA GLY A 1029 -13.70 12.23 -9.40
C GLY A 1029 -14.34 13.59 -9.69
N ARG A 1030 -15.50 13.64 -10.36
CA ARG A 1030 -16.24 14.90 -10.63
C ARG A 1030 -16.61 15.66 -9.35
N ARG A 1031 -17.05 14.94 -8.31
CA ARG A 1031 -17.37 15.54 -7.00
C ARG A 1031 -16.12 16.01 -6.27
N ASP A 1032 -14.99 15.32 -6.43
CA ASP A 1032 -13.73 15.73 -5.83
C ASP A 1032 -13.07 16.90 -6.57
N VAL A 1033 -13.21 16.99 -7.91
CA VAL A 1033 -12.88 18.21 -8.68
C VAL A 1033 -13.69 19.40 -8.19
N ALA A 1034 -15.01 19.24 -8.00
CA ALA A 1034 -15.86 20.29 -7.45
C ALA A 1034 -15.49 20.71 -6.01
N LYS A 1035 -14.89 19.82 -5.20
CA LYS A 1035 -14.30 20.19 -3.89
C LYS A 1035 -12.97 20.92 -4.05
N MET A 1036 -12.10 20.45 -4.95
CA MET A 1036 -10.81 21.08 -5.21
C MET A 1036 -10.97 22.52 -5.69
N THR A 1037 -11.88 22.79 -6.64
CA THR A 1037 -12.18 24.16 -7.08
C THR A 1037 -12.57 25.07 -5.91
N LYS A 1038 -13.38 24.57 -4.96
CA LYS A 1038 -13.77 25.33 -3.75
C LYS A 1038 -12.62 25.70 -2.83
N TRP A 1039 -11.53 24.94 -2.83
CA TRP A 1039 -10.33 25.30 -2.04
C TRP A 1039 -9.60 26.52 -2.60
N PHE A 1040 -9.82 26.87 -3.87
CA PHE A 1040 -9.22 28.03 -4.53
C PHE A 1040 -10.17 29.24 -4.67
N GLU A 1041 -11.45 29.13 -4.27
CA GLU A 1041 -12.45 30.22 -4.32
C GLU A 1041 -12.04 31.47 -3.50
N ALA A 1042 -11.15 31.32 -2.51
CA ALA A 1042 -10.62 32.40 -1.69
C ALA A 1042 -9.36 33.09 -2.26
N LEU A 1043 -8.86 32.66 -3.42
CA LEU A 1043 -7.70 33.25 -4.09
C LEU A 1043 -8.13 34.20 -5.23
N PRO A 1044 -7.28 35.18 -5.62
CA PRO A 1044 -7.49 35.96 -6.84
C PRO A 1044 -7.68 35.05 -8.07
N PRO A 1045 -8.62 35.37 -8.99
CA PRO A 1045 -9.02 34.46 -10.07
C PRO A 1045 -7.87 33.91 -10.92
N ASP A 1046 -6.88 34.73 -11.27
CA ASP A 1046 -5.74 34.30 -12.09
C ASP A 1046 -4.80 33.35 -11.33
N ILE A 1047 -4.69 33.48 -10.01
CA ILE A 1047 -3.90 32.60 -9.14
C ILE A 1047 -4.64 31.27 -8.94
N ALA A 1048 -5.94 31.32 -8.67
CA ALA A 1048 -6.81 30.14 -8.62
C ALA A 1048 -6.73 29.35 -9.94
N ARG A 1049 -6.85 30.06 -11.08
CA ARG A 1049 -6.71 29.51 -12.42
C ARG A 1049 -5.35 28.87 -12.66
N PHE A 1050 -4.25 29.55 -12.34
CA PHE A 1050 -2.89 29.02 -12.52
C PHE A 1050 -2.69 27.69 -11.79
N TYR A 1051 -3.12 27.58 -10.52
CA TYR A 1051 -3.00 26.31 -9.78
C TYR A 1051 -3.97 25.23 -10.29
N LEU A 1052 -5.18 25.58 -10.69
CA LEU A 1052 -6.14 24.62 -11.28
C LEU A 1052 -5.68 24.11 -12.66
N GLU A 1053 -5.08 24.95 -13.50
CA GLU A 1053 -4.49 24.53 -14.78
C GLU A 1053 -3.31 23.58 -14.55
N ARG A 1054 -2.46 23.81 -13.54
CA ARG A 1054 -1.38 22.89 -13.16
C ARG A 1054 -1.90 21.54 -12.64
N LEU A 1055 -2.87 21.55 -11.73
CA LEU A 1055 -3.52 20.31 -11.25
C LEU A 1055 -4.19 19.54 -12.41
N GLY A 1056 -4.78 20.26 -13.37
CA GLY A 1056 -5.29 19.67 -14.61
C GLY A 1056 -4.20 19.00 -15.45
N GLN A 1057 -3.04 19.64 -15.62
CA GLN A 1057 -1.89 19.06 -16.32
C GLN A 1057 -1.34 17.82 -15.60
N GLU A 1058 -1.25 17.82 -14.27
CA GLU A 1058 -0.81 16.67 -13.46
C GLU A 1058 -1.79 15.48 -13.59
N LEU A 1059 -3.11 15.75 -13.56
CA LEU A 1059 -4.15 14.73 -13.79
C LEU A 1059 -4.11 14.19 -15.23
N ILE A 1060 -3.89 15.03 -16.24
CA ILE A 1060 -3.74 14.60 -17.64
C ILE A 1060 -2.48 13.75 -17.81
N ALA A 1061 -1.36 14.10 -17.16
CA ALA A 1061 -0.13 13.32 -17.18
C ALA A 1061 -0.34 11.92 -16.55
N LYS A 1062 -0.95 11.84 -15.35
CA LYS A 1062 -1.27 10.55 -14.73
C LYS A 1062 -2.36 9.77 -15.48
N GLY A 1063 -3.26 10.42 -16.22
CA GLY A 1063 -4.19 9.76 -17.14
C GLY A 1063 -3.50 9.12 -18.34
N ARG A 1064 -2.50 9.79 -18.94
CA ARG A 1064 -1.74 9.27 -20.08
C ARG A 1064 -0.87 8.06 -19.73
N THR A 1065 -0.28 8.01 -18.52
CA THR A 1065 0.48 6.84 -18.07
C THR A 1065 -0.39 5.62 -17.75
N LEU A 1066 -1.69 5.82 -17.47
CA LEU A 1066 -2.67 4.72 -17.43
C LEU A 1066 -3.05 4.24 -18.83
N ALA A 1067 -3.29 5.16 -19.79
CA ALA A 1067 -3.65 4.81 -21.17
C ALA A 1067 -2.51 4.07 -21.92
N SER A 1068 -1.25 4.41 -21.65
CA SER A 1068 -0.10 3.68 -22.20
C SER A 1068 0.13 2.30 -21.58
N SER A 1069 -0.69 1.89 -20.59
CA SER A 1069 -0.44 0.66 -19.81
C SER A 1069 -0.96 -0.65 -20.42
N SER A 1070 -1.81 -0.61 -21.46
CA SER A 1070 -2.32 -1.82 -22.12
C SER A 1070 -2.45 -1.76 -23.66
N LEU A 1071 -2.89 -0.63 -24.25
CA LEU A 1071 -3.45 -0.67 -25.61
C LEU A 1071 -2.91 0.35 -26.63
N HIS A 1072 -2.39 1.52 -26.25
CA HIS A 1072 -2.13 2.59 -27.22
C HIS A 1072 -1.09 2.24 -28.30
N SER A 1073 0.00 1.55 -27.93
CA SER A 1073 1.00 1.06 -28.89
C SER A 1073 0.48 -0.02 -29.82
N LEU A 1074 -0.53 -0.79 -29.39
CA LEU A 1074 -1.06 -1.94 -30.13
C LEU A 1074 -2.12 -1.54 -31.18
N TYR A 1075 -2.61 -0.30 -31.13
CA TYR A 1075 -3.48 0.24 -32.18
C TYR A 1075 -2.69 0.86 -33.34
N ALA A 1076 -1.52 1.44 -33.07
CA ALA A 1076 -0.58 1.91 -34.09
C ALA A 1076 0.07 0.75 -34.88
N GLU A 1077 0.12 -0.46 -34.30
CA GLU A 1077 0.56 -1.69 -35.00
C GLU A 1077 -0.53 -2.30 -35.90
N LEU A 1078 -1.73 -1.72 -35.96
CA LEU A 1078 -2.90 -2.21 -36.71
C LEU A 1078 -3.58 -1.13 -37.58
N SER A 1079 -2.91 0.00 -37.82
CA SER A 1079 -3.37 1.14 -38.63
C SER A 1079 -2.47 1.41 -39.83
#